data_AF-A0A2A4NNU1-F1
#
_entry.id   AF-A0A2A4NNU1-F1
#
_cell.length_a   1.000
_cell.length_b   1.000
_cell.length_c   1.000
_cell.angle_alpha   90.00
_cell.angle_beta   90.00
_cell.angle_gamma   90.00
#
_symmetry.space_group_name_H-M   'P 1'
#
loop_
_entity.id
_entity.type
_entity.pdbx_description
1 polymer ?
#
loop_
_entity_poly.entity_id
_entity_poly.type
_entity_poly.pdbx_seq_one_letter_code
_entity_poly.pdbx_strand_id
1 'polypeptide(L)'
;MIMKVFPEKLKAIYSSVIKFLLVFFVSIVVSASEVDTTSSFLQPIDSPELTVARVSVFTFLDAGNSKGLFSYAQSFDKFHTYTIKTISERSGSRVDLQEALLPLVLTVSEGYCGDYMEQADMTDFTWDNTRLTNIASNALSAKSAAWQNTYANESLELPISLKFNHSASLMVGFKNESAMKVSGNYTSGNEYKFQTDGTWLYIRSAPDSYVSSWILGSLGGITIEDAGDGTATVKWYVNDVLKYTSTGNPLENYVLQFNHNTGTLTNIVLTSPSLSYPVWEISGNISDPNGDNAPYELYDSTNDVVVGTVIPDVSGNFTTNYQVSEALDLSSANFLVRSVNNPNNIFSNQVIQVINDCVLPIVNSNLAFTIIQDAIIGASVGVVTGVADDGDDTELTNWAIESGNENGAYTINPLTGEITVADPSQLSYLPTPFNDLYITVSEKGVVSEPAIVVVTVISPDFDGDGVNDLVDIDDDNDGILDAVESPDCYYTKNELYELTITGTDLDWASGSPLSNSIDINKNSFTQTSPISQNLTNKTIVEYSLASFLQIENLTLKVSYLSLYSTSGTFELQGFDGTVWVSLSAAIIDNGTGVHKLVLSNTLAPDIRFSKLRIYGIQGKDNRFRLHNAVVNLINVIPSQHPKAICLQDNHQNLDSDGDGCSDAFEAGTTTDKTGDFAFISLAGTATDVNSDGLADAVDTSIVLNYPLATSSVLIRCADMDNDGVGAIADIDDDNDGILDAVESPACYYTEREAKKIVKGYTDLLVDDPIALLHDNLWVATFNFKDNRPIAGKVIYGFETASNFELAS
;
A
#
# COMPACT_ATOMS: atom_id res chain seq x y z
N MET A 1 -2.50 -43.19 -38.94
CA MET A 1 -3.91 -43.61 -38.90
C MET A 1 -4.71 -42.39 -38.46
N ILE A 2 -5.45 -41.79 -39.41
CA ILE A 2 -6.69 -40.99 -39.29
C ILE A 2 -6.76 -39.79 -38.30
N MET A 3 -7.23 -38.68 -38.87
CA MET A 3 -7.58 -37.35 -38.34
C MET A 3 -8.60 -37.28 -37.18
N LYS A 4 -8.66 -36.06 -36.61
CA LYS A 4 -9.76 -35.30 -35.94
C LYS A 4 -9.51 -35.14 -34.42
N VAL A 5 -9.60 -33.97 -33.78
CA VAL A 5 -10.52 -32.80 -33.88
C VAL A 5 -9.80 -31.54 -33.34
N PHE A 6 -10.06 -30.35 -33.91
CA PHE A 6 -9.63 -29.00 -33.43
C PHE A 6 -10.51 -28.48 -32.29
N PRO A 7 -10.05 -27.48 -31.48
CA PRO A 7 -10.74 -26.19 -31.55
C PRO A 7 -9.83 -24.93 -31.50
N GLU A 8 -10.34 -23.85 -32.09
CA GLU A 8 -9.73 -22.54 -32.38
C GLU A 8 -9.46 -21.62 -31.17
N LYS A 9 -8.51 -21.95 -30.28
CA LYS A 9 -8.09 -21.01 -29.21
C LYS A 9 -6.57 -20.76 -29.06
N LEU A 10 -5.74 -21.24 -30.00
CA LEU A 10 -4.28 -21.07 -29.92
C LEU A 10 -3.65 -20.05 -30.90
N LYS A 11 -4.47 -19.24 -31.59
CA LYS A 11 -3.96 -18.17 -32.47
C LYS A 11 -3.72 -16.82 -31.78
N ALA A 12 -4.03 -16.68 -30.49
CA ALA A 12 -3.92 -15.43 -29.75
C ALA A 12 -2.67 -15.32 -28.84
N ILE A 13 -1.86 -16.38 -28.69
CA ILE A 13 -0.76 -16.40 -27.71
C ILE A 13 0.64 -16.27 -28.37
N TYR A 14 0.73 -16.31 -29.71
CA TYR A 14 2.01 -16.13 -30.43
C TYR A 14 2.32 -14.69 -30.87
N SER A 15 1.49 -13.71 -30.50
CA SER A 15 1.68 -12.29 -30.87
C SER A 15 2.25 -11.41 -29.74
N SER A 16 2.42 -11.93 -28.52
CA SER A 16 2.74 -11.10 -27.34
C SER A 16 4.11 -11.34 -26.72
N VAL A 17 4.95 -12.22 -27.30
CA VAL A 17 6.29 -12.55 -26.73
C VAL A 17 7.45 -12.04 -27.61
N ILE A 18 7.19 -11.36 -28.73
CA ILE A 18 8.22 -10.74 -29.59
C ILE A 18 7.96 -9.23 -29.75
N LYS A 19 7.64 -8.56 -28.64
CA LYS A 19 7.60 -7.08 -28.55
C LYS A 19 8.36 -6.51 -27.34
N PHE A 20 8.99 -7.36 -26.51
CA PHE A 20 9.63 -6.94 -25.26
C PHE A 20 11.17 -7.02 -25.27
N LEU A 21 11.80 -7.10 -26.44
CA LEU A 21 13.26 -7.28 -26.54
C LEU A 21 13.84 -6.59 -27.78
N LEU A 22 13.75 -5.25 -27.84
CA LEU A 22 14.62 -4.42 -28.71
C LEU A 22 14.48 -2.91 -28.41
N VAL A 23 14.92 -2.49 -27.23
CA VAL A 23 15.31 -1.09 -26.98
C VAL A 23 16.63 -1.11 -26.23
N PHE A 24 17.77 -1.25 -26.90
CA PHE A 24 19.08 -0.85 -26.35
C PHE A 24 20.10 -0.66 -27.51
N PHE A 25 20.57 0.58 -27.64
CA PHE A 25 21.81 1.07 -28.28
C PHE A 25 22.18 0.63 -29.69
N VAL A 26 22.15 1.59 -30.65
CA VAL A 26 23.22 1.71 -31.63
C VAL A 26 23.46 3.20 -31.99
N SER A 27 24.60 3.73 -31.52
CA SER A 27 25.33 4.81 -32.19
C SER A 27 25.98 4.24 -33.45
N ILE A 28 25.74 4.81 -34.64
CA ILE A 28 26.44 4.40 -35.87
C ILE A 28 27.50 5.44 -36.28
N VAL A 29 28.74 4.98 -36.17
CA VAL A 29 29.90 5.41 -36.96
C VAL A 29 29.68 4.96 -38.41
N VAL A 30 29.77 5.90 -39.36
CA VAL A 30 29.73 5.62 -40.80
C VAL A 30 31.03 4.94 -41.25
N SER A 31 30.91 3.81 -41.95
CA SER A 31 31.89 3.42 -42.96
C SER A 31 31.20 2.71 -44.13
N ALA A 32 31.47 3.19 -45.34
CA ALA A 32 30.92 2.75 -46.60
C ALA A 32 31.70 1.56 -47.18
N SER A 33 31.02 0.65 -47.89
CA SER A 33 31.49 0.11 -49.19
C SER A 33 30.51 -0.91 -49.80
N GLU A 34 30.39 -0.79 -51.12
CA GLU A 34 30.12 -1.85 -52.12
C GLU A 34 28.69 -2.40 -52.34
N VAL A 35 28.01 -1.74 -53.28
CA VAL A 35 27.47 -2.30 -54.55
C VAL A 35 27.50 -3.82 -54.71
N ASP A 36 26.33 -4.45 -54.84
CA ASP A 36 26.11 -5.34 -55.99
C ASP A 36 24.63 -5.38 -56.43
N THR A 37 24.53 -5.42 -57.74
CA THR A 37 23.39 -5.47 -58.65
C THR A 37 22.73 -6.85 -58.68
N THR A 38 21.41 -6.93 -58.81
CA THR A 38 20.71 -7.79 -59.81
C THR A 38 19.17 -7.72 -59.72
N SER A 39 18.62 -7.17 -60.80
CA SER A 39 17.34 -7.39 -61.49
C SER A 39 16.21 -8.30 -60.91
N SER A 40 15.02 -7.67 -60.89
CA SER A 40 13.74 -8.07 -61.52
C SER A 40 12.92 -9.22 -60.93
N PHE A 41 11.68 -8.91 -60.51
CA PHE A 41 10.46 -9.35 -61.21
C PHE A 41 9.26 -8.51 -60.74
N LEU A 42 8.53 -7.93 -61.69
CA LEU A 42 7.22 -7.31 -61.49
C LEU A 42 6.13 -8.39 -61.64
N GLN A 43 5.11 -8.38 -60.79
CA GLN A 43 3.70 -8.35 -61.22
C GLN A 43 2.74 -7.97 -60.05
N PRO A 44 1.56 -7.40 -60.35
CA PRO A 44 0.77 -6.59 -59.43
C PRO A 44 -0.29 -7.40 -58.68
N ILE A 45 -0.59 -6.99 -57.45
CA ILE A 45 -1.83 -7.38 -56.75
C ILE A 45 -2.46 -6.10 -56.24
N ASP A 46 -3.59 -5.74 -56.84
CA ASP A 46 -4.52 -4.73 -56.32
C ASP A 46 -5.21 -5.28 -55.06
N SER A 47 -5.03 -4.59 -53.94
CA SER A 47 -6.01 -4.55 -52.85
C SER A 47 -5.84 -3.23 -52.09
N PRO A 48 -6.93 -2.51 -51.77
CA PRO A 48 -6.88 -1.20 -51.15
C PRO A 48 -6.61 -1.33 -49.65
N GLU A 49 -6.11 -0.25 -49.04
CA GLU A 49 -5.86 -0.06 -47.59
C GLU A 49 -4.53 -0.61 -47.05
N LEU A 50 -3.47 0.21 -47.22
CA LEU A 50 -2.37 0.37 -46.27
C LEU A 50 -1.54 1.59 -46.69
N THR A 51 -1.81 2.73 -46.05
CA THR A 51 -1.03 3.95 -46.21
C THR A 51 0.28 3.79 -45.45
N VAL A 52 1.30 3.21 -46.09
CA VAL A 52 2.66 3.17 -45.57
C VAL A 52 3.29 4.54 -45.77
N ALA A 53 3.54 5.26 -44.67
CA ALA A 53 4.29 6.51 -44.67
C ALA A 53 5.71 6.28 -45.23
N ARG A 54 5.99 6.80 -46.43
CA ARG A 54 7.34 6.85 -47.00
C ARG A 54 8.13 7.97 -46.34
N VAL A 55 8.99 7.64 -45.38
CA VAL A 55 10.05 8.56 -44.92
C VAL A 55 11.19 8.51 -45.94
N SER A 56 11.37 9.60 -46.71
CA SER A 56 12.49 9.76 -47.63
C SER A 56 13.60 10.55 -46.93
N VAL A 57 14.73 9.91 -46.64
CA VAL A 57 15.92 10.57 -46.08
C VAL A 57 16.81 11.05 -47.23
N PHE A 58 17.00 12.35 -47.36
CA PHE A 58 17.99 12.95 -48.26
C PHE A 58 19.25 13.34 -47.47
N THR A 59 20.41 12.79 -47.85
CA THR A 59 21.72 13.26 -47.35
C THR A 59 22.34 14.24 -48.34
N PHE A 60 22.74 15.43 -47.88
CA PHE A 60 23.63 16.34 -48.62
C PHE A 60 24.98 16.46 -47.91
N LEU A 61 26.05 16.13 -48.63
CA LEU A 61 27.44 16.49 -48.33
C LEU A 61 27.74 17.79 -49.06
N ASP A 62 28.19 18.83 -48.37
CA ASP A 62 28.97 19.88 -49.01
C ASP A 62 30.17 20.30 -48.16
N ALA A 63 31.27 20.53 -48.86
CA ALA A 63 32.62 20.70 -48.35
C ALA A 63 33.06 22.16 -48.46
N GLY A 64 33.78 22.66 -47.44
CA GLY A 64 34.80 23.68 -47.67
C GLY A 64 34.63 25.03 -46.94
N ASN A 65 35.61 25.27 -46.06
CA ASN A 65 36.26 26.55 -45.76
C ASN A 65 35.49 27.71 -45.12
N SER A 66 35.83 27.88 -43.83
CA SER A 66 36.56 29.05 -43.26
C SER A 66 35.80 30.05 -42.37
N LYS A 67 36.25 30.05 -41.10
CA LYS A 67 36.44 31.17 -40.15
C LYS A 67 35.21 31.94 -39.64
N GLY A 68 34.96 31.78 -38.33
CA GLY A 68 34.21 32.75 -37.53
C GLY A 68 33.70 32.23 -36.18
N LEU A 69 34.59 31.76 -35.30
CA LEU A 69 34.24 31.45 -33.90
C LEU A 69 34.10 32.76 -33.11
N PHE A 70 32.87 33.14 -32.76
CA PHE A 70 32.60 33.96 -31.58
C PHE A 70 31.92 33.09 -30.53
N SER A 71 32.59 32.98 -29.39
CA SER A 71 32.09 32.36 -28.17
C SER A 71 31.18 33.33 -27.41
N TYR A 72 29.99 32.87 -27.01
CA TYR A 72 29.48 33.20 -25.68
C TYR A 72 28.53 32.07 -25.23
N ALA A 73 28.99 31.30 -24.25
CA ALA A 73 28.17 30.36 -23.50
C ALA A 73 27.60 31.09 -22.29
N GLN A 74 26.27 31.15 -22.19
CA GLN A 74 25.57 31.27 -20.91
C GLN A 74 24.45 30.22 -20.93
N SER A 75 24.37 29.46 -19.84
CA SER A 75 23.39 28.41 -19.62
C SER A 75 21.99 29.00 -19.53
N PHE A 76 21.08 28.49 -20.35
CA PHE A 76 19.64 28.53 -20.09
C PHE A 76 19.14 27.09 -20.10
N ASP A 77 18.51 26.70 -19.00
CA ASP A 77 17.91 25.38 -18.82
C ASP A 77 16.82 25.13 -19.87
N LYS A 78 16.81 23.88 -20.37
CA LYS A 78 15.81 23.20 -21.21
C LYS A 78 14.78 24.09 -21.93
N PHE A 79 15.13 24.53 -23.14
CA PHE A 79 14.17 24.87 -24.20
C PHE A 79 14.49 24.02 -25.43
N HIS A 80 13.53 23.27 -25.96
CA HIS A 80 13.70 22.59 -27.26
C HIS A 80 13.55 23.61 -28.38
N THR A 81 14.66 24.15 -28.89
CA THR A 81 14.64 25.06 -30.05
C THR A 81 14.75 24.26 -31.35
N TYR A 82 13.66 24.13 -32.11
CA TYR A 82 13.71 23.57 -33.47
C TYR A 82 13.99 24.68 -34.50
N THR A 83 15.14 24.65 -35.16
CA THR A 83 15.47 25.57 -36.27
C THR A 83 15.32 24.83 -37.60
N ILE A 84 14.31 25.18 -38.42
CA ILE A 84 14.14 24.62 -39.77
C ILE A 84 14.31 25.74 -40.81
N LYS A 85 15.18 25.50 -41.81
CA LYS A 85 15.45 26.41 -42.93
C LYS A 85 14.57 26.03 -44.12
N THR A 86 13.77 26.97 -44.64
CA THR A 86 12.84 26.75 -45.76
C THR A 86 13.55 26.53 -47.11
N ILE A 87 13.03 25.60 -47.93
CA ILE A 87 13.32 25.48 -49.37
C ILE A 87 12.01 25.75 -50.12
N SER A 88 12.03 26.65 -51.10
CA SER A 88 10.87 26.89 -51.99
C SER A 88 11.03 26.12 -53.30
N GLU A 89 9.98 25.41 -53.70
CA GLU A 89 9.79 25.01 -55.09
C GLU A 89 8.42 25.49 -55.57
N ARG A 90 8.39 26.27 -56.66
CA ARG A 90 7.21 26.30 -57.53
C ARG A 90 7.59 26.43 -58.99
N SER A 91 7.04 25.52 -59.78
CA SER A 91 7.20 25.42 -61.22
C SER A 91 6.49 26.56 -61.97
N GLY A 92 7.29 27.34 -62.69
CA GLY A 92 7.00 28.12 -63.90
C GLY A 92 5.58 28.60 -64.20
N SER A 93 5.33 29.90 -64.00
CA SER A 93 5.03 30.87 -65.07
C SER A 93 4.95 32.29 -64.49
N ARG A 94 5.65 33.22 -65.15
CA ARG A 94 5.83 34.66 -64.84
C ARG A 94 4.84 35.30 -63.85
N VAL A 95 5.35 35.70 -62.68
CA VAL A 95 4.82 36.81 -61.87
C VAL A 95 6.02 37.67 -61.41
N ASP A 96 5.78 38.98 -61.36
CA ASP A 96 6.71 40.04 -60.96
C ASP A 96 7.48 39.75 -59.67
N LEU A 97 8.69 40.30 -59.62
CA LEU A 97 9.55 40.33 -58.43
C LEU A 97 8.80 40.95 -57.24
N GLN A 98 8.74 40.21 -56.12
CA GLN A 98 8.96 40.67 -54.73
C GLN A 98 8.02 39.99 -53.70
N GLU A 99 8.10 38.67 -53.50
CA GLU A 99 7.66 38.04 -52.25
C GLU A 99 8.66 36.95 -51.86
N ALA A 100 9.70 37.36 -51.12
CA ALA A 100 10.53 36.43 -50.39
C ALA A 100 9.75 36.02 -49.13
N LEU A 101 9.35 34.76 -49.03
CA LEU A 101 8.84 34.16 -47.79
C LEU A 101 9.92 34.36 -46.71
N LEU A 102 9.68 35.26 -45.76
CA LEU A 102 10.60 35.52 -44.65
C LEU A 102 10.45 34.39 -43.60
N PRO A 103 11.54 33.94 -42.97
CA PRO A 103 11.46 32.89 -41.96
C PRO A 103 10.77 33.43 -40.69
N LEU A 104 9.57 32.93 -40.40
CA LEU A 104 8.89 33.08 -39.11
C LEU A 104 9.39 31.97 -38.18
N VAL A 105 9.79 32.32 -36.96
CA VAL A 105 10.08 31.36 -35.88
C VAL A 105 9.01 31.53 -34.82
N LEU A 106 8.12 30.55 -34.69
CA LEU A 106 7.18 30.42 -33.57
C LEU A 106 7.82 29.58 -32.46
N THR A 107 7.68 30.03 -31.22
CA THR A 107 8.02 29.27 -30.02
C THR A 107 6.75 29.16 -29.18
N VAL A 108 6.24 27.94 -29.05
CA VAL A 108 5.19 27.62 -28.09
C VAL A 108 5.91 27.19 -26.81
N SER A 109 5.74 27.95 -25.74
CA SER A 109 6.09 27.47 -24.41
C SER A 109 4.88 26.76 -23.84
N GLU A 110 5.08 25.57 -23.29
CA GLU A 110 4.08 24.91 -22.46
C GLU A 110 3.61 25.92 -21.40
N GLY A 111 2.32 26.28 -21.48
CA GLY A 111 1.67 26.93 -20.36
C GLY A 111 1.73 25.92 -19.21
N TYR A 112 2.27 26.34 -18.07
CA TYR A 112 2.15 25.61 -16.81
C TYR A 112 0.70 25.10 -16.69
N CYS A 113 0.50 23.79 -16.51
CA CYS A 113 -0.74 23.28 -15.92
C CYS A 113 -0.80 23.86 -14.51
N GLY A 114 -1.33 25.08 -14.39
CA GLY A 114 -1.63 25.71 -13.11
C GLY A 114 -2.69 24.84 -12.44
N ASP A 115 -2.42 24.47 -11.19
CA ASP A 115 -3.31 23.87 -10.19
C ASP A 115 -4.65 23.35 -10.73
N TYR A 116 -4.81 22.02 -10.78
CA TYR A 116 -6.06 21.36 -11.17
C TYR A 116 -7.27 21.96 -10.44
N MET A 117 -8.29 22.27 -11.26
CA MET A 117 -9.47 23.08 -10.98
C MET A 117 -9.13 24.55 -10.79
N GLU A 118 -8.71 25.23 -11.87
CA GLU A 118 -8.72 26.69 -11.85
C GLU A 118 -10.15 27.13 -11.53
N GLN A 119 -10.31 27.68 -10.34
CA GLN A 119 -11.51 28.35 -9.90
C GLN A 119 -11.95 29.26 -11.03
N ALA A 120 -13.16 29.03 -11.57
CA ALA A 120 -13.61 29.80 -12.73
C ALA A 120 -13.49 31.30 -12.46
N ASP A 121 -12.74 32.01 -13.30
CA ASP A 121 -12.64 33.46 -13.21
C ASP A 121 -13.94 34.05 -13.77
N MET A 122 -14.74 34.67 -12.89
CA MET A 122 -16.04 35.21 -13.28
C MET A 122 -15.94 36.32 -14.34
N THR A 123 -14.75 36.89 -14.57
CA THR A 123 -14.50 37.88 -15.64
C THR A 123 -14.43 37.28 -17.04
N ASP A 124 -14.20 35.97 -17.15
CA ASP A 124 -14.19 35.25 -18.43
C ASP A 124 -15.60 34.89 -18.91
N PHE A 125 -16.59 34.91 -18.01
CA PHE A 125 -17.98 34.65 -18.34
C PHE A 125 -18.62 35.81 -19.09
N THR A 126 -19.32 35.49 -20.16
CA THR A 126 -20.17 36.42 -20.90
C THR A 126 -21.61 36.33 -20.39
N TRP A 127 -22.21 37.48 -20.09
CA TRP A 127 -23.53 37.54 -19.45
C TRP A 127 -24.58 38.09 -20.42
N ASP A 128 -25.74 37.43 -20.47
CA ASP A 128 -26.85 37.74 -21.37
C ASP A 128 -27.53 39.12 -21.14
N ASN A 129 -27.13 39.86 -20.11
CA ASN A 129 -27.59 41.22 -19.80
C ASN A 129 -26.55 41.97 -18.95
N THR A 130 -26.14 43.19 -19.32
CA THR A 130 -25.08 43.99 -18.64
C THR A 130 -25.52 44.64 -17.32
N ARG A 131 -26.33 43.93 -16.53
CA ARG A 131 -26.99 44.41 -15.30
C ARG A 131 -26.26 43.99 -14.02
N LEU A 132 -25.14 43.29 -14.16
CA LEU A 132 -24.11 43.20 -13.12
C LEU A 132 -23.31 44.52 -13.10
N THR A 133 -22.98 45.05 -11.93
CA THR A 133 -22.18 46.28 -11.75
C THR A 133 -20.73 46.01 -11.48
N ASN A 134 -20.42 44.86 -10.90
CA ASN A 134 -19.06 44.43 -10.61
C ASN A 134 -18.97 42.95 -10.96
N ILE A 135 -18.12 42.65 -11.95
CA ILE A 135 -17.69 41.30 -12.28
C ILE A 135 -16.19 41.32 -11.98
N ALA A 136 -15.81 40.62 -10.93
CA ALA A 136 -14.42 40.42 -10.53
C ALA A 136 -14.18 38.91 -10.44
N SER A 137 -12.92 38.49 -10.49
CA SER A 137 -12.56 37.08 -10.68
C SER A 137 -13.28 36.08 -9.78
N ASN A 138 -13.56 36.46 -8.53
CA ASN A 138 -14.28 35.63 -7.57
C ASN A 138 -15.48 36.35 -6.91
N ALA A 139 -16.02 37.39 -7.56
CA ALA A 139 -17.12 38.17 -6.99
C ALA A 139 -18.08 38.74 -8.04
N LEU A 140 -19.38 38.73 -7.69
CA LEU A 140 -20.46 39.27 -8.53
C LEU A 140 -21.36 40.21 -7.72
N SER A 141 -21.65 41.40 -8.28
CA SER A 141 -22.57 42.38 -7.68
C SER A 141 -23.61 42.91 -8.68
N ALA A 142 -24.80 43.23 -8.17
CA ALA A 142 -25.94 43.71 -8.95
C ALA A 142 -26.12 45.24 -9.05
N LYS A 143 -26.76 45.72 -10.13
CA LYS A 143 -26.91 47.16 -10.47
C LYS A 143 -28.04 47.94 -9.78
N SER A 144 -29.14 47.32 -9.34
CA SER A 144 -30.22 47.98 -8.55
C SER A 144 -31.26 47.02 -7.95
N ALA A 145 -32.09 47.56 -7.03
CA ALA A 145 -33.05 46.88 -6.13
C ALA A 145 -34.33 46.27 -6.76
N ALA A 146 -34.29 45.81 -8.01
CA ALA A 146 -35.42 45.14 -8.66
C ALA A 146 -35.06 43.68 -8.97
N TRP A 147 -35.99 42.74 -8.73
CA TRP A 147 -35.82 41.31 -9.02
C TRP A 147 -35.69 41.04 -10.51
N GLN A 148 -34.50 40.64 -10.94
CA GLN A 148 -34.15 40.42 -12.34
C GLN A 148 -33.26 39.19 -12.50
N ASN A 149 -33.39 38.53 -13.67
CA ASN A 149 -32.62 37.34 -14.03
C ASN A 149 -31.49 37.72 -15.01
N THR A 150 -30.30 37.18 -14.77
CA THR A 150 -29.20 37.11 -15.75
C THR A 150 -28.58 35.72 -15.74
N TYR A 151 -28.07 35.32 -16.90
CA TYR A 151 -27.47 34.02 -17.15
C TYR A 151 -26.08 34.20 -17.72
N ALA A 152 -25.18 33.31 -17.31
CA ALA A 152 -23.99 33.00 -18.07
C ALA A 152 -24.40 32.43 -19.44
N ASN A 153 -23.64 32.77 -20.47
CA ASN A 153 -23.82 32.16 -21.79
C ASN A 153 -23.10 30.81 -21.88
N GLU A 154 -22.13 30.58 -21.00
CA GLU A 154 -21.30 29.39 -20.94
C GLU A 154 -22.12 28.19 -20.47
N SER A 155 -21.95 27.07 -21.19
CA SER A 155 -22.55 25.78 -20.85
C SER A 155 -21.64 25.04 -19.87
N LEU A 156 -22.22 24.57 -18.77
CA LEU A 156 -21.54 23.87 -17.69
C LEU A 156 -21.89 22.39 -17.76
N GLU A 157 -20.87 21.55 -17.88
CA GLU A 157 -20.98 20.10 -17.90
C GLU A 157 -20.90 19.49 -16.51
N LEU A 158 -21.55 18.35 -16.32
CA LEU A 158 -21.51 17.60 -15.06
C LEU A 158 -20.15 16.88 -14.89
N PRO A 159 -19.60 16.81 -13.67
CA PRO A 159 -20.13 17.35 -12.42
C PRO A 159 -19.87 18.86 -12.25
N ILE A 160 -20.85 19.58 -11.72
CA ILE A 160 -20.75 21.02 -11.44
C ILE A 160 -20.70 21.24 -9.94
N SER A 161 -19.80 22.10 -9.47
CA SER A 161 -19.77 22.55 -8.07
C SER A 161 -19.62 24.07 -7.99
N LEU A 162 -20.48 24.70 -7.21
CA LEU A 162 -20.45 26.13 -6.93
C LEU A 162 -20.45 26.36 -5.43
N LYS A 163 -19.43 27.05 -4.91
CA LYS A 163 -19.34 27.55 -3.53
C LYS A 163 -19.19 29.07 -3.53
N PHE A 164 -19.78 29.75 -2.54
CA PHE A 164 -19.70 31.21 -2.45
C PHE A 164 -20.05 31.73 -1.05
N ASN A 165 -19.56 32.92 -0.73
CA ASN A 165 -20.03 33.73 0.39
C ASN A 165 -21.06 34.76 -0.10
N HIS A 166 -22.09 35.01 0.71
CA HIS A 166 -23.14 35.98 0.41
C HIS A 166 -23.38 36.97 1.56
N SER A 167 -23.69 38.23 1.22
CA SER A 167 -23.80 39.33 2.21
C SER A 167 -25.22 39.90 2.41
N ALA A 168 -26.17 39.61 1.51
CA ALA A 168 -27.56 40.10 1.60
C ALA A 168 -28.53 39.21 0.78
N SER A 169 -29.75 39.68 0.56
CA SER A 169 -30.76 38.96 -0.23
C SER A 169 -30.36 38.81 -1.71
N LEU A 170 -30.23 37.56 -2.16
CA LEU A 170 -29.89 37.18 -3.53
C LEU A 170 -30.43 35.79 -3.87
N MET A 171 -30.41 35.43 -5.15
CA MET A 171 -30.58 34.06 -5.62
C MET A 171 -29.49 33.70 -6.62
N VAL A 172 -28.82 32.59 -6.40
CA VAL A 172 -27.81 32.05 -7.32
C VAL A 172 -28.01 30.55 -7.48
N GLY A 173 -27.71 30.02 -8.66
CA GLY A 173 -27.71 28.60 -8.90
C GLY A 173 -27.74 28.31 -10.39
N PHE A 174 -28.43 27.25 -10.77
CA PHE A 174 -28.34 26.70 -12.11
C PHE A 174 -29.70 26.57 -12.77
N LYS A 175 -29.69 26.71 -14.10
CA LYS A 175 -30.84 26.43 -14.96
C LYS A 175 -30.42 25.46 -16.04
N ASN A 176 -31.28 24.49 -16.34
CA ASN A 176 -31.12 23.58 -17.47
C ASN A 176 -30.83 24.36 -18.76
N GLU A 177 -29.84 23.93 -19.53
CA GLU A 177 -29.47 24.62 -20.77
C GLU A 177 -30.61 24.62 -21.80
N SER A 178 -31.37 23.52 -21.89
CA SER A 178 -32.51 23.41 -22.79
C SER A 178 -33.73 24.26 -22.39
N ALA A 179 -33.78 24.77 -21.14
CA ALA A 179 -34.91 25.53 -20.65
C ALA A 179 -34.89 27.00 -21.15
N MET A 180 -36.08 27.54 -21.44
CA MET A 180 -36.20 28.93 -21.91
C MET A 180 -35.65 29.93 -20.87
N LYS A 181 -34.63 30.70 -21.27
CA LYS A 181 -34.01 31.79 -20.49
C LYS A 181 -34.79 33.09 -20.69
N VAL A 182 -35.37 33.64 -19.63
CA VAL A 182 -36.09 34.93 -19.65
C VAL A 182 -35.23 35.98 -18.94
N SER A 183 -34.54 36.81 -19.72
CA SER A 183 -33.66 37.87 -19.21
C SER A 183 -34.48 39.11 -18.83
N GLY A 184 -34.05 39.83 -17.79
CA GLY A 184 -34.69 41.08 -17.39
C GLY A 184 -35.71 40.90 -16.27
N ASN A 185 -36.98 40.58 -16.53
CA ASN A 185 -37.98 40.45 -15.45
C ASN A 185 -37.94 39.06 -14.82
N TYR A 186 -37.95 39.00 -13.48
CA TYR A 186 -38.03 37.73 -12.76
C TYR A 186 -39.31 36.95 -13.11
N THR A 187 -39.13 35.72 -13.55
CA THR A 187 -40.17 34.70 -13.66
C THR A 187 -39.72 33.45 -12.90
N SER A 188 -40.63 32.85 -12.13
CA SER A 188 -40.38 31.57 -11.45
C SER A 188 -40.50 30.41 -12.44
N GLY A 189 -39.54 29.48 -12.48
CA GLY A 189 -39.60 28.27 -13.32
C GLY A 189 -38.63 27.16 -12.88
N ASN A 190 -38.46 26.13 -13.72
CA ASN A 190 -37.60 24.94 -13.52
C ASN A 190 -36.13 25.34 -13.29
N GLU A 191 -35.75 25.65 -12.06
CA GLU A 191 -34.46 26.21 -11.70
C GLU A 191 -34.00 25.65 -10.35
N TYR A 192 -32.69 25.47 -10.20
CA TYR A 192 -32.06 24.92 -9.01
C TYR A 192 -31.30 26.03 -8.29
N LYS A 193 -31.91 26.63 -7.27
CA LYS A 193 -31.42 27.90 -6.70
C LYS A 193 -31.20 27.83 -5.20
N PHE A 194 -30.13 28.50 -4.78
CA PHE A 194 -29.91 28.99 -3.44
C PHE A 194 -30.46 30.42 -3.35
N GLN A 195 -31.49 30.64 -2.53
CA GLN A 195 -32.10 31.96 -2.30
C GLN A 195 -31.92 32.36 -0.83
N THR A 196 -31.50 33.58 -0.57
CA THR A 196 -31.52 34.16 0.79
C THR A 196 -32.25 35.49 0.80
N ASP A 197 -32.95 35.82 1.89
CA ASP A 197 -33.53 37.16 2.13
C ASP A 197 -32.74 37.99 3.15
N GLY A 198 -31.57 37.49 3.55
CA GLY A 198 -30.74 38.05 4.60
C GLY A 198 -31.01 37.46 6.00
N THR A 199 -32.04 36.64 6.13
CA THR A 199 -32.57 36.12 7.39
C THR A 199 -32.78 34.61 7.27
N TRP A 200 -33.37 34.18 6.17
CA TRP A 200 -33.71 32.81 5.83
C TRP A 200 -32.96 32.35 4.57
N LEU A 201 -32.64 31.06 4.55
CA LEU A 201 -32.27 30.33 3.35
C LEU A 201 -33.50 29.63 2.79
N TYR A 202 -33.68 29.74 1.48
CA TYR A 202 -34.68 29.05 0.69
C TYR A 202 -33.95 28.28 -0.40
N ILE A 203 -34.15 26.96 -0.44
CA ILE A 203 -33.73 26.12 -1.56
C ILE A 203 -34.92 26.00 -2.49
N ARG A 204 -34.71 26.23 -3.80
CA ARG A 204 -35.73 25.99 -4.83
C ARG A 204 -35.24 24.90 -5.75
N SER A 205 -36.02 23.82 -5.82
CA SER A 205 -35.93 22.74 -6.82
C SER A 205 -37.26 22.68 -7.54
N ALA A 206 -37.29 22.43 -8.86
CA ALA A 206 -38.55 22.15 -9.55
C ALA A 206 -39.02 20.72 -9.18
N PRO A 207 -40.27 20.48 -8.71
CA PRO A 207 -41.35 21.43 -8.43
C PRO A 207 -41.51 21.74 -6.93
N ASP A 208 -41.03 22.92 -6.52
CA ASP A 208 -41.22 23.66 -5.26
C ASP A 208 -41.33 22.86 -3.94
N SER A 209 -40.18 22.49 -3.37
CA SER A 209 -40.06 22.05 -1.97
C SER A 209 -39.21 23.04 -1.15
N TYR A 210 -39.77 23.55 -0.06
CA TYR A 210 -39.17 24.57 0.82
C TYR A 210 -38.44 23.91 2.01
N VAL A 211 -37.17 24.23 2.23
CA VAL A 211 -36.45 23.87 3.46
C VAL A 211 -35.89 25.14 4.12
N SER A 212 -36.19 25.34 5.41
CA SER A 212 -35.80 26.55 6.17
C SER A 212 -34.77 26.22 7.27
N SER A 213 -33.59 26.86 7.25
CA SER A 213 -32.73 27.04 8.43
C SER A 213 -31.67 28.15 8.20
N TRP A 214 -31.31 28.91 9.25
CA TRP A 214 -30.55 30.18 9.22
C TRP A 214 -29.02 30.02 9.08
N ILE A 215 -28.34 30.95 8.39
CA ILE A 215 -27.49 32.05 8.95
C ILE A 215 -26.98 32.96 7.79
N LEU A 216 -26.96 34.29 8.02
CA LEU A 216 -26.32 35.29 7.14
C LEU A 216 -24.78 35.26 7.31
N GLY A 217 -24.02 35.27 6.21
CA GLY A 217 -22.54 35.23 6.23
C GLY A 217 -21.96 33.81 6.23
N SER A 218 -22.73 32.82 5.78
CA SER A 218 -22.36 31.41 5.67
C SER A 218 -21.89 31.07 4.25
N LEU A 219 -21.04 30.06 4.12
CA LEU A 219 -20.61 29.51 2.82
C LEU A 219 -21.80 28.74 2.21
N GLY A 220 -22.37 29.25 1.11
CA GLY A 220 -23.39 28.57 0.34
C GLY A 220 -22.76 27.66 -0.71
N GLY A 221 -23.34 26.48 -0.94
CA GLY A 221 -22.87 25.53 -1.95
C GLY A 221 -24.00 24.85 -2.73
N ILE A 222 -23.79 24.59 -4.02
CA ILE A 222 -24.66 23.77 -4.87
C ILE A 222 -23.77 22.85 -5.70
N THR A 223 -24.06 21.55 -5.74
CA THR A 223 -23.45 20.61 -6.68
C THR A 223 -24.49 19.92 -7.53
N ILE A 224 -24.13 19.58 -8.77
CA ILE A 224 -24.93 18.76 -9.69
C ILE A 224 -24.04 17.66 -10.23
N GLU A 225 -24.51 16.42 -10.17
CA GLU A 225 -23.77 15.22 -10.56
C GLU A 225 -24.69 14.23 -11.28
N ASP A 226 -24.12 13.36 -12.12
CA ASP A 226 -24.85 12.21 -12.70
C ASP A 226 -25.19 11.21 -11.59
N ALA A 227 -26.47 10.81 -11.51
CA ALA A 227 -26.94 9.85 -10.51
C ALA A 227 -26.70 8.38 -10.93
N GLY A 228 -26.25 8.13 -12.16
CA GLY A 228 -26.02 6.79 -12.72
C GLY A 228 -27.30 6.04 -13.12
N ASP A 229 -28.47 6.67 -12.95
CA ASP A 229 -29.79 6.12 -13.30
C ASP A 229 -30.43 6.80 -14.52
N GLY A 230 -29.65 7.58 -15.27
CA GLY A 230 -30.12 8.41 -16.37
C GLY A 230 -30.74 9.74 -15.93
N THR A 231 -30.58 10.13 -14.66
CA THR A 231 -31.00 11.42 -14.11
C THR A 231 -29.84 12.12 -13.39
N ALA A 232 -29.98 13.41 -13.11
CA ALA A 232 -29.00 14.17 -12.33
C ALA A 232 -29.44 14.30 -10.86
N THR A 233 -28.46 14.31 -9.95
CA THR A 233 -28.65 14.63 -8.53
C THR A 233 -28.15 16.04 -8.25
N VAL A 234 -28.98 16.86 -7.60
CA VAL A 234 -28.62 18.22 -7.16
C VAL A 234 -28.53 18.24 -5.64
N LYS A 235 -27.40 18.71 -5.09
CA LYS A 235 -27.16 18.82 -3.64
C LYS A 235 -26.90 20.26 -3.25
N TRP A 236 -27.38 20.66 -2.07
CA TRP A 236 -27.17 22.00 -1.52
C TRP A 236 -26.47 21.93 -0.17
N TYR A 237 -25.49 22.82 0.02
CA TYR A 237 -24.63 22.87 1.20
C TYR A 237 -24.70 24.25 1.86
N VAL A 238 -24.55 24.25 3.19
CA VAL A 238 -24.36 25.46 3.99
C VAL A 238 -23.25 25.19 5.00
N ASN A 239 -22.16 25.98 4.94
CA ASN A 239 -20.94 25.75 5.70
C ASN A 239 -20.41 24.32 5.51
N ASP A 240 -20.37 23.87 4.24
CA ASP A 240 -20.00 22.53 3.79
C ASP A 240 -20.87 21.37 4.34
N VAL A 241 -21.96 21.66 5.06
CA VAL A 241 -22.91 20.65 5.53
C VAL A 241 -24.05 20.50 4.52
N LEU A 242 -24.25 19.28 4.01
CA LEU A 242 -25.37 18.92 3.12
C LEU A 242 -26.71 19.23 3.81
N LYS A 243 -27.56 20.01 3.14
CA LYS A 243 -28.89 20.41 3.64
C LYS A 243 -30.04 19.78 2.89
N TYR A 244 -29.88 19.56 1.59
CA TYR A 244 -30.93 19.01 0.76
C TYR A 244 -30.34 18.28 -0.45
N THR A 245 -31.06 17.27 -0.92
CA THR A 245 -30.75 16.52 -2.14
C THR A 245 -32.03 16.41 -2.96
N SER A 246 -31.96 16.75 -4.24
CA SER A 246 -33.03 16.56 -5.23
C SER A 246 -32.54 15.50 -6.20
N THR A 247 -33.29 14.43 -6.40
CA THR A 247 -32.98 13.35 -7.34
C THR A 247 -33.99 13.33 -8.49
N GLY A 248 -33.69 12.63 -9.58
CA GLY A 248 -34.61 12.52 -10.73
C GLY A 248 -34.64 13.76 -11.61
N ASN A 249 -33.60 14.60 -11.60
CA ASN A 249 -33.52 15.81 -12.42
C ASN A 249 -33.06 15.46 -13.85
N PRO A 250 -33.32 16.31 -14.86
CA PRO A 250 -32.83 16.07 -16.21
C PRO A 250 -31.30 15.96 -16.24
N LEU A 251 -30.78 14.90 -16.86
CA LEU A 251 -29.35 14.74 -17.13
C LEU A 251 -28.99 15.52 -18.40
N GLU A 252 -28.57 16.77 -18.23
CA GLU A 252 -28.15 17.68 -19.30
C GLU A 252 -27.15 18.72 -18.76
N ASN A 253 -26.65 19.57 -19.64
CA ASN A 253 -25.81 20.70 -19.25
C ASN A 253 -26.62 21.83 -18.59
N TYR A 254 -25.94 22.64 -17.81
CA TYR A 254 -26.56 23.73 -17.06
C TYR A 254 -25.90 25.06 -17.37
N VAL A 255 -26.62 26.15 -17.11
CA VAL A 255 -26.04 27.50 -17.14
C VAL A 255 -26.12 28.14 -15.76
N LEU A 256 -25.07 28.88 -15.40
CA LEU A 256 -25.05 29.66 -14.17
C LEU A 256 -26.09 30.79 -14.28
N GLN A 257 -26.93 30.91 -13.25
CA GLN A 257 -27.95 31.93 -13.16
C GLN A 257 -27.77 32.75 -11.89
N PHE A 258 -27.78 34.07 -12.06
CA PHE A 258 -27.82 35.02 -10.96
C PHE A 258 -29.12 35.83 -11.02
N ASN A 259 -29.84 35.89 -9.89
CA ASN A 259 -31.05 36.70 -9.75
C ASN A 259 -30.91 37.56 -8.52
N HIS A 260 -31.15 38.85 -8.68
CA HIS A 260 -30.67 39.80 -7.69
C HIS A 260 -31.74 40.75 -7.21
N ASN A 261 -31.50 41.29 -6.00
CA ASN A 261 -32.11 42.52 -5.50
C ASN A 261 -31.00 43.50 -5.10
N THR A 262 -30.25 43.24 -4.02
CA THR A 262 -29.13 44.12 -3.55
C THR A 262 -27.88 43.37 -3.04
N GLY A 263 -27.81 42.04 -3.21
CA GLY A 263 -26.70 41.21 -2.70
C GLY A 263 -25.44 41.16 -3.56
N THR A 264 -24.32 40.82 -2.92
CA THR A 264 -23.03 40.51 -3.56
C THR A 264 -22.60 39.10 -3.19
N LEU A 265 -22.08 38.37 -4.18
CA LEU A 265 -21.36 37.12 -4.01
C LEU A 265 -19.87 37.39 -3.97
N THR A 266 -19.15 36.72 -3.07
CA THR A 266 -17.69 36.81 -2.92
C THR A 266 -17.13 35.41 -2.68
N ASN A 267 -15.82 35.22 -2.90
CA ASN A 267 -15.18 33.90 -2.80
C ASN A 267 -15.92 32.83 -3.61
N ILE A 268 -16.37 33.20 -4.81
CA ILE A 268 -17.05 32.30 -5.72
C ILE A 268 -16.05 31.27 -6.21
N VAL A 269 -16.23 30.00 -5.86
CA VAL A 269 -15.48 28.87 -6.41
C VAL A 269 -16.45 28.07 -7.25
N LEU A 270 -16.34 28.19 -8.57
CA LEU A 270 -17.11 27.42 -9.54
C LEU A 270 -16.17 26.44 -10.23
N THR A 271 -16.59 25.19 -10.35
CA THR A 271 -15.88 24.16 -11.09
C THR A 271 -16.85 23.35 -11.95
N SER A 272 -16.40 23.01 -13.14
CA SER A 272 -17.08 22.14 -14.11
C SER A 272 -16.02 21.69 -15.13
N PRO A 273 -16.10 20.45 -15.67
CA PRO A 273 -15.19 19.98 -16.71
C PRO A 273 -15.08 20.94 -17.90
N SER A 274 -16.19 21.54 -18.31
CA SER A 274 -16.22 22.48 -19.44
C SER A 274 -15.59 23.85 -19.16
N LEU A 275 -15.06 24.07 -17.95
CA LEU A 275 -14.31 25.27 -17.57
C LEU A 275 -12.79 25.02 -17.53
N SER A 276 -12.37 23.77 -17.74
CA SER A 276 -10.94 23.39 -17.77
C SER A 276 -10.45 23.40 -19.22
N TYR A 277 -9.95 24.55 -19.67
CA TYR A 277 -9.22 24.60 -20.94
C TYR A 277 -7.80 25.11 -20.68
N PRO A 278 -6.76 24.40 -21.16
CA PRO A 278 -5.40 24.90 -21.06
C PRO A 278 -5.27 26.20 -21.85
N VAL A 279 -4.69 27.23 -21.20
CA VAL A 279 -4.34 28.50 -21.85
C VAL A 279 -2.91 28.38 -22.36
N TRP A 280 -2.75 28.38 -23.68
CA TRP A 280 -1.42 28.28 -24.30
C TRP A 280 -0.88 29.67 -24.59
N GLU A 281 0.37 29.95 -24.19
CA GLU A 281 1.09 31.16 -24.62
C GLU A 281 1.82 30.88 -25.94
N ILE A 282 1.38 31.55 -27.01
CA ILE A 282 2.00 31.47 -28.33
C ILE A 282 2.87 32.72 -28.50
N SER A 283 4.18 32.52 -28.65
CA SER A 283 5.13 33.59 -28.93
C SER A 283 5.84 33.39 -30.27
N GLY A 284 6.24 34.48 -30.92
CA GLY A 284 6.95 34.36 -32.19
C GLY A 284 7.57 35.67 -32.66
N ASN A 285 8.42 35.58 -33.70
CA ASN A 285 9.02 36.74 -34.35
C ASN A 285 8.57 36.85 -35.82
N ILE A 286 7.74 37.84 -36.12
CA ILE A 286 7.35 38.23 -37.48
C ILE A 286 8.26 39.37 -37.92
N SER A 287 9.08 39.13 -38.94
CA SER A 287 9.81 40.20 -39.60
C SER A 287 8.84 41.06 -40.42
N ASP A 288 8.37 42.19 -39.88
CA ASP A 288 7.55 43.15 -40.63
C ASP A 288 8.39 43.76 -41.77
N PRO A 289 8.15 43.41 -43.05
CA PRO A 289 8.96 43.92 -44.15
C PRO A 289 8.72 45.42 -44.41
N ASN A 290 7.62 45.98 -43.90
CA ASN A 290 7.17 47.34 -44.19
C ASN A 290 7.37 48.30 -43.00
N GLY A 291 7.58 47.78 -41.79
CA GLY A 291 7.81 48.56 -40.57
C GLY A 291 6.61 49.42 -40.18
N ASP A 292 5.40 48.96 -40.47
CA ASP A 292 4.14 49.70 -40.30
C ASP A 292 3.36 49.31 -39.04
N ASN A 293 3.83 48.32 -38.27
CA ASN A 293 3.15 47.78 -37.07
C ASN A 293 1.69 47.35 -37.36
N ALA A 294 1.39 46.91 -38.58
CA ALA A 294 0.06 46.43 -38.92
C ALA A 294 -0.31 45.16 -38.10
N PRO A 295 -1.59 44.97 -37.74
CA PRO A 295 -2.04 43.74 -37.09
C PRO A 295 -1.94 42.54 -38.04
N TYR A 296 -1.53 41.40 -37.50
CA TYR A 296 -1.48 40.11 -38.20
C TYR A 296 -2.49 39.15 -37.57
N GLU A 297 -3.13 38.31 -38.38
CA GLU A 297 -4.01 37.24 -37.92
C GLU A 297 -3.21 35.94 -37.79
N LEU A 298 -3.30 35.33 -36.61
CA LEU A 298 -2.91 33.94 -36.38
C LEU A 298 -4.11 33.06 -36.73
N TYR A 299 -3.92 32.13 -37.65
CA TYR A 299 -4.99 31.36 -38.26
C TYR A 299 -4.63 29.87 -38.26
N ASP A 300 -5.49 29.05 -37.67
CA ASP A 300 -5.39 27.59 -37.78
C ASP A 300 -5.96 27.15 -39.12
N SER A 301 -5.07 26.70 -39.99
CA SER A 301 -5.43 26.23 -41.33
C SER A 301 -5.98 24.82 -41.38
N THR A 302 -5.79 24.01 -40.32
CA THR A 302 -6.39 22.67 -40.24
C THR A 302 -7.89 22.79 -39.98
N ASN A 303 -8.31 23.73 -39.13
CA ASN A 303 -9.70 23.91 -38.72
C ASN A 303 -10.41 25.13 -39.34
N ASP A 304 -9.72 25.93 -40.16
CA ASP A 304 -10.24 27.15 -40.81
C ASP A 304 -10.81 28.18 -39.81
N VAL A 305 -10.04 28.42 -38.73
CA VAL A 305 -10.43 29.32 -37.64
C VAL A 305 -9.32 30.34 -37.37
N VAL A 306 -9.72 31.61 -37.17
CA VAL A 306 -8.80 32.65 -36.70
C VAL A 306 -8.64 32.51 -35.19
N VAL A 307 -7.41 32.25 -34.77
CA VAL A 307 -6.98 31.95 -33.39
C VAL A 307 -6.81 33.25 -32.59
N GLY A 308 -6.33 34.31 -33.25
CA GLY A 308 -6.15 35.62 -32.63
C GLY A 308 -5.55 36.66 -33.57
N THR A 309 -5.48 37.91 -33.12
CA THR A 309 -4.79 38.99 -33.82
C THR A 309 -3.59 39.44 -32.98
N VAL A 310 -2.41 39.50 -33.59
CA VAL A 310 -1.15 39.88 -32.92
C VAL A 310 -0.59 41.15 -33.53
N ILE A 311 -0.01 42.00 -32.68
CA ILE A 311 0.70 43.20 -33.10
C ILE A 311 2.16 43.02 -32.68
N PRO A 312 3.09 42.75 -33.61
CA PRO A 312 4.49 42.61 -33.26
C PRO A 312 5.09 43.93 -32.75
N ASP A 313 6.04 43.82 -31.84
CA ASP A 313 6.83 44.94 -31.35
C ASP A 313 7.80 45.46 -32.43
N VAL A 314 8.55 46.53 -32.12
CA VAL A 314 9.51 47.15 -33.05
C VAL A 314 10.65 46.22 -33.49
N SER A 315 10.83 45.07 -32.84
CA SER A 315 11.81 44.03 -33.17
C SER A 315 11.17 42.81 -33.87
N GLY A 316 9.86 42.87 -34.13
CA GLY A 316 9.08 41.81 -34.77
C GLY A 316 8.50 40.79 -33.80
N ASN A 317 8.71 40.90 -32.49
CA ASN A 317 8.24 39.88 -31.54
C ASN A 317 6.78 40.09 -31.14
N PHE A 318 6.03 39.01 -30.96
CA PHE A 318 4.69 39.05 -30.39
C PHE A 318 4.47 37.90 -29.40
N THR A 319 3.49 38.10 -28.51
CA THR A 319 3.00 37.09 -27.58
C THR A 319 1.48 37.19 -27.52
N THR A 320 0.78 36.05 -27.55
CA THR A 320 -0.67 35.98 -27.40
C THR A 320 -1.08 34.72 -26.65
N ASN A 321 -2.15 34.82 -25.86
CA ASN A 321 -2.73 33.67 -25.18
C ASN A 321 -3.86 33.08 -26.03
N TYR A 322 -3.94 31.76 -26.11
CA TYR A 322 -5.02 31.06 -26.81
C TYR A 322 -5.70 30.06 -25.87
N GLN A 323 -7.02 30.20 -25.75
CA GLN A 323 -7.90 29.30 -25.02
C GLN A 323 -8.37 28.19 -25.97
N VAL A 324 -8.06 26.95 -25.67
CA VAL A 324 -8.40 25.81 -26.54
C VAL A 324 -9.79 25.31 -26.17
N SER A 325 -10.80 25.53 -26.99
CA SER A 325 -12.13 24.91 -26.79
C SER A 325 -12.18 23.48 -27.36
N GLU A 326 -13.12 22.65 -26.88
CA GLU A 326 -13.32 21.25 -27.29
C GLU A 326 -13.39 20.99 -28.81
N ALA A 327 -13.59 22.02 -29.64
CA ALA A 327 -13.69 21.88 -31.09
C ALA A 327 -12.34 21.71 -31.81
N LEU A 328 -11.20 21.80 -31.11
CA LEU A 328 -9.87 21.70 -31.70
C LEU A 328 -9.06 20.52 -31.15
N ASP A 329 -8.90 19.47 -31.97
CA ASP A 329 -7.88 18.44 -31.76
C ASP A 329 -6.50 18.98 -32.19
N LEU A 330 -5.75 19.51 -31.21
CA LEU A 330 -4.46 20.16 -31.42
C LEU A 330 -3.31 19.18 -31.76
N SER A 331 -3.54 17.87 -31.72
CA SER A 331 -2.56 16.87 -32.18
C SER A 331 -2.21 17.00 -33.68
N SER A 332 -2.95 17.82 -34.43
CA SER A 332 -2.83 18.01 -35.89
C SER A 332 -2.98 19.46 -36.41
N ALA A 333 -3.02 20.48 -35.55
CA ALA A 333 -3.25 21.88 -35.96
C ALA A 333 -2.08 22.50 -36.73
N ASN A 334 -2.38 23.31 -37.75
CA ASN A 334 -1.38 23.99 -38.60
C ASN A 334 -1.57 25.50 -38.54
N PHE A 335 -0.74 26.19 -37.76
CA PHE A 335 -0.84 27.63 -37.59
C PHE A 335 -0.15 28.40 -38.74
N LEU A 336 -0.89 29.33 -39.34
CA LEU A 336 -0.43 30.30 -40.33
C LEU A 336 -0.54 31.71 -39.76
N VAL A 337 0.30 32.61 -40.26
CA VAL A 337 0.18 34.05 -40.01
C VAL A 337 -0.09 34.78 -41.33
N ARG A 338 -1.15 35.59 -41.38
CA ARG A 338 -1.50 36.43 -42.54
C ARG A 338 -1.68 37.90 -42.15
N SER A 339 -1.35 38.81 -43.06
CA SER A 339 -1.59 40.25 -42.83
C SER A 339 -3.07 40.57 -42.95
N VAL A 340 -3.62 41.34 -41.99
CA VAL A 340 -5.01 41.80 -42.01
C VAL A 340 -5.30 42.72 -43.20
N ASN A 341 -4.29 43.45 -43.68
CA ASN A 341 -4.45 44.44 -44.77
C ASN A 341 -4.40 43.82 -46.18
N ASN A 342 -3.92 42.58 -46.32
CA ASN A 342 -3.95 41.81 -47.57
C ASN A 342 -4.07 40.31 -47.26
N PRO A 343 -5.30 39.77 -47.17
CA PRO A 343 -5.55 38.39 -46.75
C PRO A 343 -4.93 37.31 -47.64
N ASN A 344 -4.53 37.66 -48.87
CA ASN A 344 -3.90 36.76 -49.82
C ASN A 344 -2.38 36.63 -49.61
N ASN A 345 -1.79 37.43 -48.71
CA ASN A 345 -0.36 37.41 -48.43
C ASN A 345 -0.08 36.54 -47.19
N ILE A 346 0.30 35.28 -47.43
CA ILE A 346 0.57 34.27 -46.41
C ILE A 346 2.09 34.22 -46.17
N PHE A 347 2.54 34.54 -44.96
CA PHE A 347 3.96 34.78 -44.71
C PHE A 347 4.75 33.55 -44.23
N SER A 348 4.10 32.47 -43.78
CA SER A 348 4.77 31.24 -43.34
C SER A 348 3.79 30.07 -43.20
N ASN A 349 4.26 28.82 -43.40
CA ASN A 349 3.59 27.58 -43.01
C ASN A 349 4.50 26.82 -42.04
N GLN A 350 4.12 26.74 -40.77
CA GLN A 350 4.87 25.98 -39.76
C GLN A 350 3.93 24.96 -39.11
N VAL A 351 4.28 23.68 -39.22
CA VAL A 351 3.55 22.58 -38.56
C VAL A 351 4.02 22.56 -37.10
N ILE A 352 3.11 22.75 -36.15
CA ILE A 352 3.38 22.65 -34.71
C ILE A 352 2.54 21.48 -34.19
N GLN A 353 3.19 20.40 -33.80
CA GLN A 353 2.51 19.31 -33.09
C GLN A 353 2.38 19.71 -31.62
N VAL A 354 1.15 19.84 -31.14
CA VAL A 354 0.83 20.14 -29.74
C VAL A 354 0.30 18.84 -29.12
N ILE A 355 0.99 18.33 -28.10
CA ILE A 355 0.52 17.20 -27.31
C ILE A 355 -0.24 17.78 -26.12
N ASN A 356 -1.50 17.39 -25.96
CA ASN A 356 -2.31 17.75 -24.81
C ASN A 356 -1.89 16.87 -23.63
N ASP A 357 -1.27 17.44 -22.60
CA ASP A 357 -0.60 16.73 -21.48
C ASP A 357 -1.15 17.24 -20.13
N CYS A 358 -2.46 17.10 -19.92
CA CYS A 358 -3.11 17.56 -18.69
C CYS A 358 -4.26 16.59 -18.31
N VAL A 359 -3.90 15.32 -18.05
CA VAL A 359 -4.71 14.31 -17.34
C VAL A 359 -4.04 14.00 -15.99
N LEU A 360 -4.84 13.80 -14.93
CA LEU A 360 -4.29 13.37 -13.63
C LEU A 360 -3.70 11.97 -13.75
N PRO A 361 -2.58 11.66 -13.07
CA PRO A 361 -2.14 10.28 -12.95
C PRO A 361 -3.26 9.48 -12.28
N ILE A 362 -3.44 8.24 -12.72
CA ILE A 362 -4.54 7.38 -12.23
C ILE A 362 -3.94 6.21 -11.46
N VAL A 363 -4.41 5.99 -10.24
CA VAL A 363 -4.20 4.69 -9.58
C VAL A 363 -5.22 3.71 -10.16
N ASN A 364 -4.75 2.53 -10.62
CA ASN A 364 -5.62 1.52 -11.21
C ASN A 364 -6.71 1.10 -10.20
N SER A 365 -7.97 1.05 -10.66
CA SER A 365 -9.12 0.77 -9.81
C SER A 365 -9.32 -0.73 -9.54
N ASN A 366 -10.04 -1.05 -8.46
CA ASN A 366 -10.41 -2.42 -8.03
C ASN A 366 -9.22 -3.36 -7.76
N LEU A 367 -8.10 -2.82 -7.29
CA LEU A 367 -7.00 -3.64 -6.81
C LEU A 367 -7.42 -4.32 -5.52
N ALA A 368 -7.44 -5.65 -5.54
CA ALA A 368 -7.73 -6.48 -4.38
C ALA A 368 -6.52 -7.38 -4.11
N PHE A 369 -6.05 -7.37 -2.87
CA PHE A 369 -4.95 -8.19 -2.39
C PHE A 369 -5.43 -9.07 -1.24
N THR A 370 -4.72 -10.18 -1.04
CA THR A 370 -4.97 -11.10 0.07
C THR A 370 -3.69 -11.28 0.86
N ILE A 371 -3.79 -11.24 2.18
CA ILE A 371 -2.68 -11.48 3.10
C ILE A 371 -3.16 -12.41 4.21
N ILE A 372 -2.28 -13.30 4.66
CA ILE A 372 -2.55 -14.17 5.82
C ILE A 372 -2.44 -13.37 7.12
N GLN A 373 -3.24 -13.74 8.12
CA GLN A 373 -3.37 -13.02 9.40
C GLN A 373 -2.06 -12.95 10.21
N ASP A 374 -1.15 -13.88 9.98
CA ASP A 374 0.14 -14.05 10.64
C ASP A 374 1.33 -13.51 9.81
N ALA A 375 1.04 -12.83 8.69
CA ALA A 375 2.06 -12.30 7.81
C ALA A 375 3.09 -11.44 8.56
N ILE A 376 4.37 -11.75 8.35
CA ILE A 376 5.48 -11.15 9.08
C ILE A 376 5.74 -9.70 8.69
N ILE A 377 6.50 -8.98 9.52
CA ILE A 377 6.91 -7.60 9.20
C ILE A 377 7.69 -7.58 7.88
N GLY A 378 7.30 -6.69 6.97
CA GLY A 378 7.86 -6.58 5.64
C GLY A 378 7.30 -7.56 4.62
N ALA A 379 6.36 -8.46 4.98
CA ALA A 379 5.69 -9.32 4.02
C ALA A 379 4.98 -8.48 2.94
N SER A 380 5.18 -8.85 1.68
CA SER A 380 4.59 -8.14 0.53
C SER A 380 3.11 -8.49 0.43
N VAL A 381 2.25 -7.47 0.54
CA VAL A 381 0.80 -7.59 0.39
C VAL A 381 0.43 -7.52 -1.09
N GLY A 382 1.12 -6.67 -1.84
CA GLY A 382 0.87 -6.46 -3.26
C GLY A 382 1.51 -5.18 -3.78
N VAL A 383 1.53 -5.01 -5.10
CA VAL A 383 2.07 -3.80 -5.74
C VAL A 383 0.94 -3.05 -6.41
N VAL A 384 0.71 -1.81 -5.97
CA VAL A 384 -0.24 -0.90 -6.59
C VAL A 384 0.35 -0.39 -7.89
N THR A 385 -0.49 -0.31 -8.92
CA THR A 385 -0.08 0.19 -10.25
C THR A 385 -0.95 1.37 -10.64
N GLY A 386 -0.41 2.21 -11.50
CA GLY A 386 -1.10 3.38 -12.01
C GLY A 386 -0.68 3.67 -13.43
N VAL A 387 -1.33 4.66 -14.04
CA VAL A 387 -1.05 5.14 -15.39
C VAL A 387 -0.67 6.62 -15.30
N ALA A 388 0.51 6.96 -15.83
CA ALA A 388 0.94 8.35 -16.02
C ALA A 388 0.17 8.99 -17.18
N ASP A 389 0.07 10.32 -17.20
CA ASP A 389 -0.66 11.06 -18.24
C ASP A 389 -0.11 10.77 -19.65
N ASP A 390 1.21 10.78 -19.77
CA ASP A 390 1.94 10.53 -21.02
C ASP A 390 2.07 9.03 -21.36
N GLY A 391 1.53 8.14 -20.51
CA GLY A 391 1.66 6.69 -20.61
C GLY A 391 3.05 6.15 -20.28
N ASP A 392 3.97 6.96 -19.76
CA ASP A 392 5.24 6.53 -19.19
C ASP A 392 5.13 6.39 -17.66
N ASP A 393 4.64 5.22 -17.25
CA ASP A 393 4.44 4.88 -15.84
C ASP A 393 5.74 4.88 -15.00
N THR A 394 6.92 5.02 -15.63
CA THR A 394 8.20 5.11 -14.91
C THR A 394 8.40 6.44 -14.19
N GLU A 395 7.58 7.45 -14.48
CA GLU A 395 7.63 8.77 -13.85
C GLU A 395 6.72 8.90 -12.61
N LEU A 396 5.93 7.86 -12.31
CA LEU A 396 5.10 7.78 -11.11
C LEU A 396 5.95 7.65 -9.84
N THR A 397 5.73 8.55 -8.88
CA THR A 397 6.46 8.63 -7.61
C THR A 397 5.53 9.04 -6.46
N ASN A 398 6.03 9.01 -5.23
CA ASN A 398 5.27 9.37 -4.02
C ASN A 398 3.98 8.58 -3.82
N TRP A 399 4.01 7.27 -4.07
CA TRP A 399 2.93 6.37 -3.66
C TRP A 399 2.67 6.51 -2.15
N ALA A 400 1.43 6.76 -1.77
CA ALA A 400 1.07 7.04 -0.38
C ALA A 400 -0.29 6.43 0.00
N ILE A 401 -0.38 5.92 1.23
CA ILE A 401 -1.66 5.55 1.86
C ILE A 401 -2.19 6.82 2.54
N GLU A 402 -3.28 7.36 2.03
CA GLU A 402 -3.91 8.59 2.54
C GLU A 402 -4.82 8.31 3.74
N SER A 403 -5.58 7.21 3.70
CA SER A 403 -6.46 6.77 4.80
C SER A 403 -6.76 5.26 4.72
N GLY A 404 -7.43 4.70 5.74
CA GLY A 404 -7.75 3.26 5.85
C GLY A 404 -6.68 2.41 6.55
N ASN A 405 -5.63 3.06 7.08
CA ASN A 405 -4.50 2.44 7.76
C ASN A 405 -4.23 3.11 9.11
N GLU A 406 -5.28 3.50 9.83
CA GLU A 406 -5.18 4.24 11.09
C GLU A 406 -4.54 3.42 12.22
N ASN A 407 -4.60 2.09 12.12
CA ASN A 407 -3.93 1.15 13.02
C ASN A 407 -2.43 0.96 12.69
N GLY A 408 -1.96 1.44 11.53
CA GLY A 408 -0.58 1.30 11.10
C GLY A 408 -0.18 -0.12 10.68
N ALA A 409 -1.13 -0.97 10.29
CA ALA A 409 -0.88 -2.35 9.86
C ALA A 409 0.03 -2.43 8.62
N TYR A 410 -0.06 -1.45 7.72
CA TYR A 410 0.62 -1.47 6.42
C TYR A 410 1.56 -0.27 6.22
N THR A 411 2.51 -0.42 5.30
CA THR A 411 3.29 0.68 4.74
C THR A 411 3.39 0.51 3.22
N ILE A 412 3.55 1.61 2.49
CA ILE A 412 3.72 1.59 1.03
C ILE A 412 5.08 2.18 0.66
N ASN A 413 5.77 1.52 -0.28
CA ASN A 413 6.99 2.03 -0.84
C ASN A 413 6.68 3.21 -1.78
N PRO A 414 7.16 4.43 -1.49
CA PRO A 414 6.82 5.63 -2.25
C PRO A 414 7.35 5.64 -3.68
N LEU A 415 8.29 4.77 -4.03
CA LEU A 415 8.86 4.68 -5.38
C LEU A 415 8.25 3.56 -6.21
N THR A 416 7.83 2.45 -5.58
CA THR A 416 7.41 1.24 -6.30
C THR A 416 5.94 0.91 -6.17
N GLY A 417 5.21 1.56 -5.24
CA GLY A 417 3.81 1.22 -4.95
C GLY A 417 3.62 -0.12 -4.22
N GLU A 418 4.71 -0.76 -3.77
CA GLU A 418 4.63 -2.01 -3.02
C GLU A 418 4.11 -1.77 -1.60
N ILE A 419 3.01 -2.43 -1.26
CA ILE A 419 2.43 -2.46 0.09
C ILE A 419 3.07 -3.62 0.85
N THR A 420 3.55 -3.35 2.05
CA THR A 420 4.12 -4.35 2.96
C THR A 420 3.51 -4.25 4.36
N VAL A 421 3.55 -5.33 5.12
CA VAL A 421 3.11 -5.36 6.52
C VAL A 421 4.08 -4.55 7.39
N ALA A 422 3.58 -3.52 8.07
CA ALA A 422 4.37 -2.68 8.97
C ALA A 422 4.28 -3.17 10.43
N ASP A 423 3.10 -3.65 10.84
CA ASP A 423 2.87 -4.21 12.17
C ASP A 423 1.96 -5.45 12.08
N PRO A 424 2.55 -6.67 12.11
CA PRO A 424 1.79 -7.93 12.08
C PRO A 424 0.74 -8.06 13.18
N SER A 425 0.97 -7.43 14.35
CA SER A 425 0.02 -7.52 15.47
C SER A 425 -1.34 -6.90 15.13
N GLN A 426 -1.38 -5.96 14.20
CA GLN A 426 -2.62 -5.31 13.75
C GLN A 426 -3.43 -6.19 12.80
N LEU A 427 -2.85 -7.24 12.20
CA LEU A 427 -3.58 -8.21 11.36
C LEU A 427 -4.35 -9.21 12.23
N SER A 428 -3.72 -9.67 13.32
CA SER A 428 -4.27 -10.64 14.27
C SER A 428 -5.49 -10.15 15.08
N TYR A 429 -5.77 -8.84 15.08
CA TYR A 429 -6.82 -8.22 15.91
C TYR A 429 -7.94 -7.55 15.09
N LEU A 430 -7.99 -7.79 13.78
CA LEU A 430 -8.99 -7.15 12.91
C LEU A 430 -10.39 -7.74 13.18
N PRO A 431 -11.36 -6.93 13.66
CA PRO A 431 -12.74 -7.38 13.86
C PRO A 431 -13.49 -7.62 12.54
N THR A 432 -12.92 -7.19 11.42
CA THR A 432 -13.43 -7.41 10.06
C THR A 432 -12.26 -7.72 9.12
N PRO A 433 -12.36 -8.75 8.26
CA PRO A 433 -11.24 -9.20 7.42
C PRO A 433 -10.92 -8.29 6.22
N PHE A 434 -11.38 -7.02 6.22
CA PHE A 434 -11.22 -6.09 5.10
C PHE A 434 -10.67 -4.75 5.57
N ASN A 435 -9.58 -4.30 4.93
CA ASN A 435 -9.07 -2.95 5.06
C ASN A 435 -9.12 -2.27 3.69
N ASP A 436 -10.02 -1.30 3.54
CA ASP A 436 -10.08 -0.43 2.37
C ASP A 436 -9.00 0.66 2.51
N LEU A 437 -7.91 0.53 1.76
CA LEU A 437 -6.82 1.51 1.73
C LEU A 437 -7.09 2.54 0.63
N TYR A 438 -7.03 3.82 0.98
CA TYR A 438 -7.14 4.92 0.02
C TYR A 438 -5.74 5.36 -0.38
N ILE A 439 -5.38 5.15 -1.65
CA ILE A 439 -4.00 5.31 -2.14
C ILE A 439 -3.94 6.38 -3.22
N THR A 440 -2.90 7.20 -3.15
CA THR A 440 -2.56 8.21 -4.16
C THR A 440 -1.18 7.98 -4.75
N VAL A 441 -0.96 8.52 -5.94
CA VAL A 441 0.34 8.56 -6.62
C VAL A 441 0.58 9.96 -7.17
N SER A 442 1.84 10.34 -7.35
CA SER A 442 2.21 11.62 -7.96
C SER A 442 3.01 11.45 -9.24
N GLU A 443 2.79 12.34 -10.20
CA GLU A 443 3.61 12.51 -11.38
C GLU A 443 4.07 13.96 -11.46
N LYS A 444 5.38 14.21 -11.52
CA LYS A 444 5.96 15.57 -11.63
C LYS A 444 5.43 16.61 -10.61
N GLY A 445 4.91 16.14 -9.46
CA GLY A 445 4.34 16.98 -8.39
C GLY A 445 2.81 17.11 -8.41
N VAL A 446 2.12 16.55 -9.40
CA VAL A 446 0.66 16.46 -9.49
C VAL A 446 0.19 15.14 -8.85
N VAL A 447 -0.81 15.19 -7.97
CA VAL A 447 -1.30 14.02 -7.21
C VAL A 447 -2.60 13.49 -7.82
N SER A 448 -2.73 12.17 -7.91
CA SER A 448 -3.94 11.48 -8.35
C SER A 448 -5.13 11.68 -7.40
N GLU A 449 -6.34 11.44 -7.89
CA GLU A 449 -7.47 11.16 -7.00
C GLU A 449 -7.20 9.88 -6.17
N PRO A 450 -7.67 9.80 -4.91
CA PRO A 450 -7.51 8.59 -4.10
C PRO A 450 -8.29 7.42 -4.70
N ALA A 451 -7.61 6.28 -4.88
CA ALA A 451 -8.24 5.02 -5.29
C ALA A 451 -8.32 4.03 -4.13
N ILE A 452 -9.39 3.23 -4.12
CA ILE A 452 -9.58 2.18 -3.12
C ILE A 452 -8.82 0.92 -3.53
N VAL A 453 -7.99 0.43 -2.61
CA VAL A 453 -7.33 -0.88 -2.67
C VAL A 453 -7.85 -1.72 -1.51
N VAL A 454 -8.47 -2.85 -1.84
CA VAL A 454 -9.07 -3.75 -0.84
C VAL A 454 -8.02 -4.77 -0.41
N VAL A 455 -7.62 -4.75 0.86
CA VAL A 455 -6.78 -5.81 1.44
C VAL A 455 -7.64 -6.75 2.26
N THR A 456 -7.73 -8.00 1.83
CA THR A 456 -8.44 -9.06 2.56
C THR A 456 -7.45 -9.81 3.44
N VAL A 457 -7.69 -9.83 4.74
CA VAL A 457 -6.94 -10.67 5.68
C VAL A 457 -7.66 -12.00 5.80
N ILE A 458 -6.99 -13.08 5.42
CA ILE A 458 -7.49 -14.45 5.60
C ILE A 458 -6.88 -15.05 6.86
N SER A 459 -7.71 -15.77 7.61
CA SER A 459 -7.28 -16.69 8.66
C SER A 459 -7.40 -18.09 8.08
N PRO A 460 -6.28 -18.77 7.80
CA PRO A 460 -6.28 -20.20 7.52
C PRO A 460 -6.97 -20.99 8.65
N ASP A 461 -7.56 -22.12 8.25
CA ASP A 461 -8.27 -23.13 9.05
C ASP A 461 -8.09 -24.43 8.23
N PHE A 462 -6.95 -25.08 8.41
CA PHE A 462 -6.44 -26.13 7.52
C PHE A 462 -7.36 -27.36 7.52
N ASP A 463 -7.80 -27.80 8.70
CA ASP A 463 -8.68 -28.95 8.88
C ASP A 463 -10.19 -28.62 8.81
N GLY A 464 -10.56 -27.34 8.86
CA GLY A 464 -11.93 -26.86 8.74
C GLY A 464 -12.78 -27.06 10.00
N ASP A 465 -12.17 -27.18 11.18
CA ASP A 465 -12.87 -27.38 12.44
C ASP A 465 -13.43 -26.08 13.06
N GLY A 466 -13.03 -24.93 12.52
CA GLY A 466 -13.49 -23.60 12.91
C GLY A 466 -12.65 -22.93 14.02
N VAL A 467 -11.55 -23.55 14.43
CA VAL A 467 -10.39 -22.92 15.06
C VAL A 467 -9.46 -22.46 13.92
N ASN A 468 -8.84 -21.29 14.06
CA ASN A 468 -7.93 -20.80 13.02
C ASN A 468 -6.52 -21.28 13.34
N ASP A 469 -5.71 -21.66 12.34
CA ASP A 469 -4.32 -22.16 12.47
C ASP A 469 -3.41 -21.33 13.41
N LEU A 470 -3.67 -20.02 13.53
CA LEU A 470 -2.88 -19.16 14.45
C LEU A 470 -3.09 -19.46 15.95
N VAL A 471 -4.28 -19.94 16.29
CA VAL A 471 -4.70 -20.24 17.66
C VAL A 471 -4.99 -21.72 17.87
N ASP A 472 -5.08 -22.47 16.78
CA ASP A 472 -5.00 -23.92 16.75
C ASP A 472 -3.63 -24.36 17.28
N ILE A 473 -3.58 -25.57 17.83
CA ILE A 473 -2.35 -26.17 18.34
C ILE A 473 -2.01 -27.49 17.63
N ASP A 474 -2.89 -27.96 16.74
CA ASP A 474 -2.87 -29.20 15.96
C ASP A 474 -3.60 -28.94 14.61
N ASP A 475 -2.94 -28.23 13.69
CA ASP A 475 -3.52 -27.65 12.46
C ASP A 475 -4.19 -28.69 11.53
N ASP A 476 -3.74 -29.95 11.52
CA ASP A 476 -4.32 -31.02 10.72
C ASP A 476 -5.20 -32.00 11.50
N ASN A 477 -5.35 -31.76 12.80
CA ASN A 477 -6.22 -32.49 13.70
C ASN A 477 -5.90 -33.98 13.76
N ASP A 478 -4.62 -34.36 13.70
CA ASP A 478 -4.18 -35.76 13.76
C ASP A 478 -3.84 -36.21 15.20
N GLY A 479 -3.97 -35.29 16.16
CA GLY A 479 -3.73 -35.47 17.59
C GLY A 479 -2.29 -35.18 18.01
N ILE A 480 -1.47 -34.62 17.12
CA ILE A 480 -0.10 -34.22 17.35
C ILE A 480 -0.03 -32.70 17.39
N LEU A 481 0.73 -32.16 18.35
CA LEU A 481 0.87 -30.71 18.45
C LEU A 481 1.83 -30.17 17.38
N ASP A 482 1.52 -29.05 16.73
CA ASP A 482 2.35 -28.49 15.66
C ASP A 482 3.83 -28.29 16.05
N ALA A 483 4.07 -27.86 17.29
CA ALA A 483 5.42 -27.62 17.79
C ALA A 483 6.23 -28.90 18.02
N VAL A 484 5.58 -30.07 17.99
CA VAL A 484 6.23 -31.39 17.98
C VAL A 484 6.63 -31.77 16.56
N GLU A 485 5.79 -31.41 15.59
CA GLU A 485 5.95 -31.77 14.17
C GLU A 485 6.94 -30.88 13.45
N SER A 486 6.83 -29.59 13.74
CA SER A 486 7.60 -28.52 13.14
C SER A 486 8.34 -27.72 14.21
N PRO A 487 9.21 -28.34 15.05
CA PRO A 487 9.81 -27.69 16.23
C PRO A 487 10.65 -26.45 15.91
N ASP A 488 11.18 -26.35 14.69
CA ASP A 488 11.93 -25.17 14.24
C ASP A 488 11.02 -23.97 13.93
N CYS A 489 9.73 -24.22 13.69
CA CYS A 489 8.71 -23.22 13.37
C CYS A 489 8.05 -22.62 14.61
N TYR A 490 8.27 -23.16 15.81
CA TYR A 490 7.67 -22.66 17.04
C TYR A 490 8.73 -22.27 18.08
N TYR A 491 8.37 -21.35 18.97
CA TYR A 491 9.20 -21.03 20.12
C TYR A 491 9.14 -22.16 21.15
N THR A 492 10.30 -22.67 21.53
CA THR A 492 10.40 -23.57 22.67
C THR A 492 10.00 -22.84 23.94
N LYS A 493 9.52 -23.62 24.92
CA LYS A 493 9.18 -23.08 26.24
C LYS A 493 10.31 -22.26 26.87
N ASN A 494 11.58 -22.66 26.68
CA ASN A 494 12.72 -21.92 27.21
C ASN A 494 12.92 -20.56 26.53
N GLU A 495 12.77 -20.49 25.21
CA GLU A 495 12.87 -19.23 24.44
C GLU A 495 11.79 -18.22 24.87
N LEU A 496 10.57 -18.70 25.16
CA LEU A 496 9.47 -17.83 25.62
C LEU A 496 9.71 -17.19 27.00
N TYR A 497 10.54 -17.80 27.86
CA TYR A 497 10.92 -17.21 29.16
C TYR A 497 12.05 -16.19 29.05
N GLU A 498 12.66 -16.00 27.88
CA GLU A 498 13.75 -15.04 27.71
C GLU A 498 13.23 -13.60 27.63
N LEU A 499 13.94 -12.68 28.29
CA LEU A 499 13.64 -11.25 28.30
C LEU A 499 14.72 -10.49 27.53
N THR A 500 14.31 -9.56 26.67
CA THR A 500 15.24 -8.64 25.99
C THR A 500 15.01 -7.22 26.50
N ILE A 501 16.06 -6.54 26.97
CA ILE A 501 15.93 -5.13 27.41
C ILE A 501 15.76 -4.24 26.19
N THR A 502 14.69 -3.44 26.18
CA THR A 502 14.38 -2.53 25.06
C THR A 502 14.43 -1.05 25.43
N GLY A 503 14.34 -0.71 26.72
CA GLY A 503 14.27 0.69 27.11
C GLY A 503 14.43 0.95 28.60
N THR A 504 14.76 2.20 28.92
CA THR A 504 14.80 2.75 30.28
C THR A 504 14.84 4.27 30.19
N ASP A 505 14.18 4.96 31.13
CA ASP A 505 14.26 6.41 31.31
C ASP A 505 15.30 6.81 32.38
N LEU A 506 15.94 5.84 33.04
CA LEU A 506 16.91 6.08 34.10
C LEU A 506 18.34 5.97 33.59
N ASP A 507 19.23 6.74 34.22
CA ASP A 507 20.66 6.67 33.98
C ASP A 507 21.28 5.52 34.79
N TRP A 508 21.97 4.61 34.11
CA TRP A 508 22.63 3.44 34.70
C TRP A 508 24.15 3.59 34.72
N ALA A 509 24.81 3.02 35.73
CA ALA A 509 26.26 3.09 35.88
C ALA A 509 26.97 2.31 34.77
N SER A 510 27.97 2.92 34.12
CA SER A 510 28.76 2.26 33.07
C SER A 510 29.51 1.01 33.54
N GLY A 511 29.93 0.95 34.81
CA GLY A 511 30.58 -0.23 35.41
C GLY A 511 29.60 -1.32 35.87
N SER A 512 28.30 -1.11 35.76
CA SER A 512 27.24 -2.03 36.16
C SER A 512 26.04 -1.80 35.24
N PRO A 513 26.17 -2.10 33.93
CA PRO A 513 25.16 -1.76 32.93
C PRO A 513 23.87 -2.57 33.13
N LEU A 514 22.76 -2.06 32.57
CA LEU A 514 21.43 -2.67 32.67
C LEU A 514 21.37 -4.10 32.11
N SER A 515 22.23 -4.45 31.14
CA SER A 515 22.36 -5.82 30.63
C SER A 515 22.64 -6.87 31.71
N ASN A 516 23.29 -6.48 32.81
CA ASN A 516 23.54 -7.37 33.95
C ASN A 516 22.25 -7.85 34.63
N SER A 517 21.11 -7.18 34.40
CA SER A 517 19.84 -7.57 35.02
C SER A 517 19.20 -8.84 34.44
N ILE A 518 19.67 -9.31 33.29
CA ILE A 518 19.17 -10.52 32.61
C ILE A 518 20.32 -11.44 32.18
N ASP A 519 21.53 -11.19 32.67
CA ASP A 519 22.69 -11.98 32.27
C ASP A 519 22.70 -13.38 32.92
N ILE A 520 23.59 -14.24 32.44
CA ILE A 520 23.76 -15.58 32.99
C ILE A 520 24.39 -15.57 34.40
N ASN A 521 25.11 -14.50 34.76
CA ASN A 521 25.84 -14.37 36.01
C ASN A 521 24.97 -13.69 37.09
N LYS A 522 24.17 -14.49 37.79
CA LYS A 522 23.24 -14.04 38.84
C LYS A 522 23.87 -13.35 40.08
N ASN A 523 25.19 -13.17 40.10
CA ASN A 523 25.92 -12.42 41.11
C ASN A 523 26.38 -11.03 40.62
N SER A 524 26.23 -10.75 39.33
CA SER A 524 26.36 -9.40 38.78
C SER A 524 25.15 -8.56 39.22
N PHE A 525 25.28 -7.24 39.10
CA PHE A 525 24.17 -6.32 39.30
C PHE A 525 24.27 -5.17 38.33
N THR A 526 23.12 -4.57 38.02
CA THR A 526 23.03 -3.23 37.47
C THR A 526 22.75 -2.23 38.59
N GLN A 527 23.22 -0.99 38.46
CA GLN A 527 22.81 0.09 39.38
C GLN A 527 22.55 1.41 38.68
N THR A 528 21.60 2.17 39.20
CA THR A 528 21.39 3.56 38.79
C THR A 528 22.57 4.45 39.19
N SER A 529 22.85 5.46 38.36
CA SER A 529 23.83 6.52 38.62
C SER A 529 23.53 7.76 37.78
N PRO A 530 23.32 8.95 38.38
CA PRO A 530 23.47 9.29 39.80
C PRO A 530 22.38 8.66 40.69
N ILE A 531 22.56 8.73 42.01
CA ILE A 531 21.50 8.36 42.97
C ILE A 531 20.42 9.45 43.03
N SER A 532 19.21 9.12 43.49
CA SER A 532 18.11 10.07 43.68
C SER A 532 17.54 10.65 42.36
N GLN A 533 17.52 9.83 41.31
CA GLN A 533 16.75 10.06 40.09
C GLN A 533 15.25 9.99 40.37
N ASN A 534 14.47 10.79 39.63
CA ASN A 534 13.03 10.86 39.78
C ASN A 534 12.37 9.61 39.17
N LEU A 535 11.44 8.99 39.90
CA LEU A 535 10.70 7.83 39.41
C LEU A 535 9.33 8.21 38.82
N THR A 536 8.78 9.38 39.15
CA THR A 536 7.43 9.75 38.68
C THR A 536 7.34 9.76 37.17
N ASN A 537 6.45 8.93 36.63
CA ASN A 537 6.18 8.76 35.21
C ASN A 537 7.43 8.38 34.40
N LYS A 538 8.22 7.47 34.95
CA LYS A 538 9.47 7.00 34.35
C LYS A 538 9.47 5.50 34.22
N THR A 539 9.87 5.01 33.06
CA THR A 539 10.14 3.60 32.81
C THR A 539 11.47 3.26 33.47
N ILE A 540 11.43 2.49 34.55
CA ILE A 540 12.65 2.04 35.24
C ILE A 540 13.40 1.08 34.32
N VAL A 541 12.71 0.08 33.78
CA VAL A 541 13.21 -0.82 32.75
C VAL A 541 12.06 -1.37 31.95
N GLU A 542 12.27 -1.52 30.64
CA GLU A 542 11.37 -2.17 29.68
C GLU A 542 12.02 -3.44 29.14
N TYR A 543 11.21 -4.48 29.01
CA TYR A 543 11.57 -5.76 28.43
C TYR A 543 10.60 -6.11 27.29
N SER A 544 11.13 -6.55 26.15
CA SER A 544 10.38 -7.28 25.13
C SER A 544 10.35 -8.77 25.44
N LEU A 545 9.22 -9.39 25.07
CA LEU A 545 8.98 -10.82 25.11
C LEU A 545 9.13 -11.40 23.69
N ALA A 546 9.36 -12.72 23.61
CA ALA A 546 9.49 -13.43 22.34
C ALA A 546 8.17 -13.51 21.54
N SER A 547 7.03 -13.51 22.25
CA SER A 547 5.68 -13.52 21.68
C SER A 547 4.70 -12.80 22.63
N PHE A 548 3.42 -12.73 22.27
CA PHE A 548 2.35 -12.26 23.15
C PHE A 548 2.02 -13.34 24.20
N LEU A 549 2.37 -13.07 25.46
CA LEU A 549 2.33 -14.07 26.52
C LEU A 549 1.46 -13.62 27.69
N GLN A 550 0.74 -14.57 28.31
CA GLN A 550 0.07 -14.34 29.59
C GLN A 550 1.09 -14.37 30.72
N ILE A 551 1.13 -13.29 31.49
CA ILE A 551 2.17 -13.08 32.51
C ILE A 551 1.61 -13.41 33.88
N GLU A 552 2.24 -14.36 34.58
CA GLU A 552 1.89 -14.69 35.96
C GLU A 552 2.49 -13.64 36.91
N ASN A 553 3.80 -13.43 36.80
CA ASN A 553 4.53 -12.47 37.62
C ASN A 553 5.93 -12.19 37.04
N LEU A 554 6.47 -11.03 37.41
CA LEU A 554 7.89 -10.72 37.23
C LEU A 554 8.61 -10.89 38.57
N THR A 555 9.53 -11.85 38.64
CA THR A 555 10.38 -12.07 39.81
C THR A 555 11.71 -11.34 39.65
N LEU A 556 12.03 -10.49 40.61
CA LEU A 556 13.24 -9.69 40.65
C LEU A 556 14.13 -10.09 41.82
N LYS A 557 15.44 -10.12 41.61
CA LYS A 557 16.46 -10.16 42.67
C LYS A 557 17.05 -8.76 42.81
N VAL A 558 16.76 -8.08 43.91
CA VAL A 558 17.01 -6.64 44.05
C VAL A 558 17.71 -6.28 45.36
N SER A 559 18.24 -5.06 45.43
CA SER A 559 18.68 -4.40 46.66
C SER A 559 18.58 -2.88 46.49
N TYR A 560 18.37 -2.14 47.58
CA TYR A 560 18.40 -0.66 47.57
C TYR A 560 17.38 0.01 46.63
N LEU A 561 16.17 -0.55 46.50
CA LEU A 561 15.17 -0.04 45.56
C LEU A 561 14.60 1.33 45.95
N SER A 562 14.21 1.51 47.22
CA SER A 562 13.66 2.78 47.72
C SER A 562 14.08 3.01 49.18
N LEU A 563 15.02 3.93 49.44
CA LEU A 563 15.24 4.48 50.78
C LEU A 563 15.86 5.89 50.71
N TYR A 564 15.05 6.90 50.43
CA TYR A 564 15.40 8.27 50.86
C TYR A 564 14.16 9.11 51.17
N SER A 565 13.85 9.29 52.48
CA SER A 565 12.85 10.20 53.12
C SER A 565 11.39 10.26 52.60
N THR A 566 11.10 9.77 51.40
CA THR A 566 9.80 9.66 50.72
C THR A 566 9.85 8.35 49.95
N SER A 567 9.06 7.34 50.36
CA SER A 567 9.06 6.01 49.75
C SER A 567 8.73 6.10 48.26
N GLY A 568 9.68 5.70 47.41
CA GLY A 568 9.45 5.57 45.97
C GLY A 568 8.51 4.40 45.72
N THR A 569 7.55 4.57 44.82
CA THR A 569 6.60 3.52 44.45
C THR A 569 6.67 3.26 42.95
N PHE A 570 6.47 2.00 42.59
CA PHE A 570 6.47 1.53 41.20
C PHE A 570 5.51 0.35 41.06
N GLU A 571 5.14 0.02 39.85
CA GLU A 571 4.27 -1.11 39.53
C GLU A 571 4.79 -1.86 38.30
N LEU A 572 4.27 -3.06 38.09
CA LEU A 572 4.46 -3.79 36.84
C LEU A 572 3.36 -3.41 35.86
N GLN A 573 3.74 -3.09 34.62
CA GLN A 573 2.83 -2.87 33.50
C GLN A 573 3.20 -3.78 32.33
N GLY A 574 2.21 -4.14 31.52
CA GLY A 574 2.36 -4.88 30.27
C GLY A 574 1.83 -4.07 29.09
N PHE A 575 2.40 -4.26 27.91
CA PHE A 575 1.92 -3.65 26.67
C PHE A 575 1.08 -4.66 25.90
N ASP A 576 -0.21 -4.37 25.70
CA ASP A 576 -1.18 -5.27 25.07
C ASP A 576 -1.20 -5.17 23.53
N GLY A 577 -0.24 -4.45 22.95
CA GLY A 577 -0.20 -4.13 21.52
C GLY A 577 -0.68 -2.71 21.21
N THR A 578 -1.49 -2.11 22.08
CA THR A 578 -2.04 -0.76 21.87
C THR A 578 -1.66 0.19 23.01
N VAL A 579 -1.81 -0.26 24.26
CA VAL A 579 -1.64 0.57 25.45
C VAL A 579 -0.86 -0.18 26.54
N TRP A 580 -0.28 0.61 27.46
CA TRP A 580 0.30 0.07 28.68
C TRP A 580 -0.78 -0.14 29.73
N VAL A 581 -0.93 -1.38 30.19
CA VAL A 581 -1.91 -1.83 31.19
C VAL A 581 -1.20 -2.17 32.49
N SER A 582 -1.75 -1.74 33.63
CA SER A 582 -1.22 -2.08 34.95
C SER A 582 -1.50 -3.56 35.28
N LEU A 583 -0.44 -4.30 35.63
CA LEU A 583 -0.51 -5.72 36.02
C LEU A 583 -0.53 -5.89 37.54
N SER A 584 0.16 -5.00 38.27
CA SER A 584 0.22 -5.01 39.73
C SER A 584 -0.26 -3.69 40.32
N ALA A 585 -0.65 -3.71 41.60
CA ALA A 585 -0.74 -2.47 42.37
C ALA A 585 0.64 -1.83 42.57
N ALA A 586 0.67 -0.54 42.90
CA ALA A 586 1.90 0.15 43.26
C ALA A 586 2.52 -0.42 44.54
N ILE A 587 3.82 -0.74 44.48
CA ILE A 587 4.59 -1.40 45.54
C ILE A 587 5.64 -0.44 46.10
N ILE A 588 5.91 -0.60 47.39
CA ILE A 588 7.05 0.01 48.08
C ILE A 588 7.99 -1.12 48.50
N ASP A 589 9.24 -1.06 48.07
CA ASP A 589 10.30 -1.93 48.59
C ASP A 589 11.40 -1.10 49.29
N ASN A 590 11.58 -1.38 50.58
CA ASN A 590 12.56 -0.72 51.44
C ASN A 590 13.74 -1.63 51.80
N GLY A 591 13.89 -2.79 51.14
CA GLY A 591 14.97 -3.73 51.39
C GLY A 591 16.34 -3.19 50.99
N THR A 592 17.29 -3.18 51.93
CA THR A 592 18.70 -2.79 51.68
C THR A 592 19.59 -3.95 51.32
N GLY A 593 19.29 -5.16 51.82
CA GLY A 593 19.98 -6.39 51.45
C GLY A 593 19.51 -6.94 50.11
N VAL A 594 20.26 -7.89 49.55
CA VAL A 594 19.83 -8.66 48.38
C VAL A 594 18.65 -9.54 48.78
N HIS A 595 17.52 -9.40 48.10
CA HIS A 595 16.31 -10.16 48.38
C HIS A 595 15.47 -10.38 47.11
N LYS A 596 14.48 -11.27 47.19
CA LYS A 596 13.53 -11.56 46.12
C LYS A 596 12.32 -10.64 46.26
N LEU A 597 11.97 -9.96 45.19
CA LEU A 597 10.73 -9.19 45.02
C LEU A 597 9.90 -9.83 43.91
N VAL A 598 8.60 -10.01 44.15
CA VAL A 598 7.68 -10.59 43.15
C VAL A 598 6.64 -9.55 42.82
N LEU A 599 6.54 -9.19 41.55
CA LEU A 599 5.51 -8.32 41.01
C LEU A 599 4.47 -9.21 40.33
N SER A 600 3.43 -9.58 41.07
CA SER A 600 2.37 -10.47 40.57
C SER A 600 1.39 -9.73 39.68
N ASN A 601 1.01 -10.36 38.56
CA ASN A 601 -0.08 -9.89 37.73
C ASN A 601 -1.41 -10.31 38.37
N THR A 602 -1.99 -9.41 39.16
CA THR A 602 -3.29 -9.64 39.81
C THR A 602 -4.41 -8.83 39.20
N LEU A 603 -4.08 -7.92 38.27
CA LEU A 603 -5.03 -6.98 37.70
C LEU A 603 -5.47 -7.36 36.28
N ALA A 604 -4.62 -8.07 35.52
CA ALA A 604 -4.92 -8.48 34.15
C ALA A 604 -4.34 -9.88 33.82
N PRO A 605 -4.70 -10.94 34.59
CA PRO A 605 -4.10 -12.27 34.42
C PRO A 605 -4.46 -12.95 33.09
N ASP A 606 -5.61 -12.62 32.52
CA ASP A 606 -6.14 -13.27 31.31
C ASP A 606 -5.69 -12.57 30.01
N ILE A 607 -5.00 -11.44 30.11
CA ILE A 607 -4.52 -10.65 28.95
C ILE A 607 -3.10 -11.08 28.58
N ARG A 608 -2.82 -11.12 27.26
CA ARG A 608 -1.49 -11.39 26.71
C ARG A 608 -0.75 -10.08 26.44
N PHE A 609 0.56 -10.07 26.67
CA PHE A 609 1.40 -8.89 26.52
C PHE A 609 2.65 -9.21 25.70
N SER A 610 3.10 -8.27 24.86
CA SER A 610 4.33 -8.39 24.07
C SER A 610 5.53 -7.70 24.72
N LYS A 611 5.27 -6.79 25.67
CA LYS A 611 6.30 -6.11 26.46
C LYS A 611 5.89 -5.99 27.91
N LEU A 612 6.88 -5.87 28.79
CA LEU A 612 6.75 -5.61 30.21
C LEU A 612 7.58 -4.41 30.59
N ARG A 613 7.11 -3.62 31.55
CA ARG A 613 7.95 -2.59 32.18
C ARG A 613 7.72 -2.47 33.66
N ILE A 614 8.77 -2.08 34.36
CA ILE A 614 8.67 -1.59 35.72
C ILE A 614 8.46 -0.07 35.63
N TYR A 615 7.27 0.39 36.01
CA TYR A 615 6.86 1.78 35.84
C TYR A 615 6.87 2.53 37.17
N GLY A 616 7.59 3.65 37.22
CA GLY A 616 7.68 4.49 38.40
C GLY A 616 6.47 5.40 38.56
N ILE A 617 5.83 5.32 39.74
CA ILE A 617 4.63 6.09 40.06
C ILE A 617 5.01 7.38 40.78
N GLN A 618 5.81 7.29 41.84
CA GLN A 618 6.28 8.47 42.55
C GLN A 618 7.58 8.25 43.31
N GLY A 619 8.18 9.36 43.75
CA GLY A 619 9.36 9.37 44.59
C GLY A 619 10.64 9.28 43.79
N LYS A 620 11.73 8.87 44.45
CA LYS A 620 13.06 8.84 43.88
C LYS A 620 13.73 7.51 44.17
N ASP A 621 14.63 7.10 43.28
CA ASP A 621 15.44 5.91 43.50
C ASP A 621 16.45 6.13 44.65
N ASN A 622 16.95 5.05 45.23
CA ASN A 622 18.05 5.11 46.20
C ASN A 622 19.16 4.12 45.83
N ARG A 623 19.79 4.32 44.67
CA ARG A 623 20.77 3.37 44.12
C ARG A 623 20.08 2.04 43.83
N PHE A 624 19.02 2.10 43.04
CA PHE A 624 18.27 0.94 42.58
C PHE A 624 19.23 -0.09 41.99
N ARG A 625 19.32 -1.27 42.61
CA ARG A 625 20.14 -2.38 42.13
C ARG A 625 19.28 -3.56 41.77
N LEU A 626 19.40 -4.00 40.52
CA LEU A 626 18.76 -5.20 40.01
C LEU A 626 19.86 -6.20 39.66
N HIS A 627 19.79 -7.37 40.28
CA HIS A 627 20.74 -8.48 40.12
C HIS A 627 20.24 -9.50 39.09
N ASN A 628 18.91 -9.66 38.99
CA ASN A 628 18.31 -10.56 38.02
C ASN A 628 16.81 -10.26 37.87
N ALA A 629 16.26 -10.41 36.67
CA ALA A 629 14.84 -10.41 36.38
C ALA A 629 14.44 -11.72 35.68
N VAL A 630 13.33 -12.32 36.11
CA VAL A 630 12.80 -13.56 35.53
C VAL A 630 11.29 -13.40 35.39
N VAL A 631 10.78 -13.60 34.18
CA VAL A 631 9.34 -13.66 33.93
C VAL A 631 8.83 -15.06 34.20
N ASN A 632 7.64 -15.15 34.80
CA ASN A 632 6.90 -16.40 34.91
C ASN A 632 5.59 -16.24 34.13
N LEU A 633 5.22 -17.29 33.41
CA LEU A 633 4.17 -17.31 32.39
C LEU A 633 3.09 -18.31 32.77
N ILE A 634 1.86 -18.05 32.34
CA ILE A 634 0.69 -18.93 32.55
C ILE A 634 0.45 -19.75 31.28
N ASN A 635 0.10 -21.04 31.43
CA ASN A 635 -0.40 -21.93 30.36
C ASN A 635 0.35 -21.82 29.01
N VAL A 636 1.67 -21.96 29.04
CA VAL A 636 2.50 -21.86 27.83
C VAL A 636 2.44 -23.17 27.04
N ILE A 637 1.78 -23.12 25.88
CA ILE A 637 1.74 -24.16 24.85
C ILE A 637 2.59 -23.65 23.66
N PRO A 638 3.70 -24.32 23.32
CA PRO A 638 4.57 -23.90 22.22
C PRO A 638 3.88 -23.72 20.86
N SER A 639 2.91 -24.58 20.49
CA SER A 639 2.18 -24.48 19.22
C SER A 639 1.43 -23.14 19.07
N GLN A 640 1.00 -22.51 20.17
CA GLN A 640 0.38 -21.17 20.10
C GLN A 640 1.38 -20.02 19.83
N HIS A 641 2.65 -20.35 19.59
CA HIS A 641 3.73 -19.38 19.47
C HIS A 641 4.63 -19.68 18.26
N PRO A 642 4.11 -19.52 17.03
CA PRO A 642 4.90 -19.67 15.83
C PRO A 642 5.98 -18.59 15.73
N LYS A 643 7.09 -18.97 15.11
CA LYS A 643 8.20 -18.10 14.71
C LYS A 643 7.89 -17.51 13.33
N ALA A 644 8.41 -16.32 13.08
CA ALA A 644 8.26 -15.62 11.80
C ALA A 644 8.87 -16.35 10.58
N ILE A 645 9.72 -17.36 10.80
CA ILE A 645 10.33 -18.13 9.71
C ILE A 645 10.12 -19.61 10.02
N CYS A 646 9.39 -20.28 9.15
CA CYS A 646 9.22 -21.73 9.12
C CYS A 646 9.82 -22.25 7.80
N LEU A 647 10.69 -23.26 7.86
CA LEU A 647 11.40 -23.81 6.69
C LEU A 647 11.06 -25.27 6.39
N GLN A 648 10.42 -25.96 7.33
CA GLN A 648 9.86 -27.29 7.17
C GLN A 648 8.51 -27.29 7.87
N ASP A 649 7.48 -27.54 7.09
CA ASP A 649 6.10 -27.55 7.51
C ASP A 649 5.62 -28.99 7.44
N ASN A 650 5.36 -29.56 8.60
CA ASN A 650 4.85 -30.91 8.75
C ASN A 650 3.57 -30.97 9.59
N HIS A 651 3.26 -29.91 10.33
CA HIS A 651 2.05 -29.76 11.15
C HIS A 651 0.74 -29.65 10.36
N GLN A 652 0.84 -29.67 9.03
CA GLN A 652 -0.30 -29.62 8.12
C GLN A 652 -0.34 -30.87 7.24
N ASN A 653 0.28 -31.97 7.68
CA ASN A 653 0.45 -33.17 6.88
C ASN A 653 0.17 -34.46 7.67
N LEU A 654 -0.98 -35.05 7.38
CA LEU A 654 -1.46 -36.31 7.96
C LEU A 654 -0.62 -37.56 7.62
N ASP A 655 0.31 -37.45 6.67
CA ASP A 655 1.29 -38.48 6.27
C ASP A 655 2.62 -37.80 5.92
N SER A 656 3.38 -37.49 6.96
CA SER A 656 4.62 -36.71 6.96
C SER A 656 5.72 -37.29 6.09
N ASP A 657 5.81 -38.61 5.99
CA ASP A 657 6.85 -39.30 5.26
C ASP A 657 6.39 -39.95 3.93
N GLY A 658 5.07 -39.96 3.69
CA GLY A 658 4.44 -40.40 2.46
C GLY A 658 4.41 -41.92 2.30
N ASP A 659 4.47 -42.69 3.38
CA ASP A 659 4.48 -44.15 3.35
C ASP A 659 3.08 -44.79 3.33
N GLY A 660 2.04 -43.96 3.52
CA GLY A 660 0.63 -44.36 3.50
C GLY A 660 0.07 -44.81 4.86
N CYS A 661 0.87 -44.79 5.92
CA CYS A 661 0.39 -44.77 7.30
C CYS A 661 0.14 -43.33 7.73
N SER A 662 -0.88 -43.11 8.56
CA SER A 662 -1.14 -41.77 9.08
C SER A 662 -0.23 -41.46 10.28
N ASP A 663 0.23 -40.23 10.37
CA ASP A 663 1.03 -39.69 11.46
C ASP A 663 0.40 -40.01 12.82
N ALA A 664 -0.90 -39.73 12.96
CA ALA A 664 -1.72 -40.11 14.11
C ALA A 664 -1.51 -41.56 14.59
N PHE A 665 -1.48 -42.53 13.67
CA PHE A 665 -1.31 -43.94 14.03
C PHE A 665 0.13 -44.23 14.44
N GLU A 666 1.08 -43.67 13.70
CA GLU A 666 2.51 -43.89 13.86
C GLU A 666 3.06 -43.26 15.14
N ALA A 667 2.63 -42.05 15.44
CA ALA A 667 2.86 -41.32 16.68
C ALA A 667 2.10 -41.93 17.86
N GLY A 668 1.01 -42.66 17.59
CA GLY A 668 0.23 -43.43 18.56
C GLY A 668 -0.92 -42.66 19.22
N THR A 669 -1.38 -41.57 18.60
CA THR A 669 -2.55 -40.79 19.00
C THR A 669 -3.85 -41.55 18.73
N THR A 670 -3.86 -42.43 17.73
CA THR A 670 -4.97 -43.32 17.39
C THR A 670 -4.57 -44.80 17.29
N THR A 671 -5.56 -45.68 17.21
CA THR A 671 -5.40 -47.10 16.86
C THR A 671 -5.98 -47.44 15.49
N ASP A 672 -6.57 -46.44 14.81
CA ASP A 672 -7.09 -46.57 13.46
C ASP A 672 -5.93 -46.57 12.46
N LYS A 673 -5.92 -47.54 11.54
CA LYS A 673 -4.88 -47.70 10.51
C LYS A 673 -5.26 -47.03 9.18
N THR A 674 -6.35 -46.26 9.15
CA THR A 674 -6.76 -45.53 7.96
C THR A 674 -5.69 -44.52 7.60
N GLY A 675 -5.17 -44.55 6.37
CA GLY A 675 -4.26 -43.51 5.89
C GLY A 675 -4.91 -42.13 5.93
N ASP A 676 -4.12 -41.09 6.15
CA ASP A 676 -4.57 -39.72 6.37
C ASP A 676 -5.65 -39.60 7.47
N PHE A 677 -5.49 -40.35 8.57
CA PHE A 677 -6.42 -40.25 9.69
C PHE A 677 -6.29 -38.90 10.37
N ALA A 678 -7.37 -38.13 10.33
CA ALA A 678 -7.59 -36.97 11.17
C ALA A 678 -8.81 -37.19 12.07
N PHE A 679 -8.88 -36.47 13.17
CA PHE A 679 -10.04 -36.38 14.04
C PHE A 679 -11.08 -35.42 13.40
N ILE A 680 -11.79 -35.87 12.35
CA ILE A 680 -12.68 -35.07 11.46
C ILE A 680 -13.95 -34.48 12.17
N SER A 681 -14.00 -34.35 13.50
CA SER A 681 -15.21 -33.84 14.18
C SER A 681 -14.99 -33.00 15.44
N LEU A 682 -13.98 -32.12 15.41
CA LEU A 682 -13.75 -31.16 16.51
C LEU A 682 -14.70 -29.96 16.51
N ALA A 683 -15.43 -29.70 15.42
CA ALA A 683 -16.62 -28.83 15.42
C ALA A 683 -17.88 -29.46 16.08
N GLY A 684 -17.73 -30.27 17.14
CA GLY A 684 -18.82 -30.56 18.08
C GLY A 684 -19.35 -31.99 18.20
N THR A 685 -18.59 -33.05 17.91
CA THR A 685 -18.96 -34.41 18.39
C THR A 685 -17.84 -35.26 18.98
N ALA A 686 -16.56 -34.93 18.74
CA ALA A 686 -15.51 -35.18 19.73
C ALA A 686 -15.59 -34.05 20.78
N THR A 687 -15.36 -34.35 22.05
CA THR A 687 -15.25 -33.29 23.07
C THR A 687 -13.89 -32.64 22.87
N ASP A 688 -13.85 -31.46 22.27
CA ASP A 688 -12.84 -30.43 22.55
C ASP A 688 -13.56 -29.38 23.40
N VAL A 689 -13.39 -29.48 24.72
CA VAL A 689 -14.13 -28.63 25.67
C VAL A 689 -13.47 -27.27 25.84
N ASN A 690 -12.17 -27.15 25.60
CA ASN A 690 -11.40 -25.92 25.76
C ASN A 690 -11.27 -25.15 24.43
N SER A 691 -11.67 -25.74 23.30
CA SER A 691 -11.63 -25.16 21.95
C SER A 691 -10.24 -24.67 21.59
N ASP A 692 -9.22 -25.48 21.92
CA ASP A 692 -7.83 -25.18 21.61
C ASP A 692 -7.31 -25.86 20.35
N GLY A 693 -8.16 -26.63 19.65
CA GLY A 693 -7.83 -27.30 18.39
C GLY A 693 -7.32 -28.73 18.59
N LEU A 694 -7.00 -29.13 19.83
CA LEU A 694 -6.62 -30.51 20.14
C LEU A 694 -7.80 -31.30 20.72
N ALA A 695 -7.98 -32.54 20.27
CA ALA A 695 -9.05 -33.37 20.81
C ALA A 695 -8.80 -33.74 22.30
N ASP A 696 -9.81 -33.57 23.19
CA ASP A 696 -9.67 -33.92 24.64
C ASP A 696 -9.22 -35.39 24.86
N ALA A 697 -9.50 -36.26 23.88
CA ALA A 697 -9.11 -37.68 23.90
C ALA A 697 -7.58 -37.87 23.92
N VAL A 698 -6.83 -36.95 23.32
CA VAL A 698 -5.36 -36.96 23.22
C VAL A 698 -4.70 -35.93 24.14
N ASP A 699 -5.45 -34.93 24.63
CA ASP A 699 -5.06 -33.87 25.57
C ASP A 699 -4.46 -34.40 26.91
N THR A 700 -4.67 -35.70 27.22
CA THR A 700 -4.26 -36.34 28.48
C THR A 700 -2.88 -37.02 28.48
N SER A 701 -2.00 -36.66 27.54
CA SER A 701 -0.60 -37.12 27.45
C SER A 701 -0.43 -38.56 26.94
N ILE A 702 -0.47 -38.72 25.62
CA ILE A 702 0.12 -39.88 24.95
C ILE A 702 1.64 -39.65 24.85
N VAL A 703 2.42 -40.71 25.11
CA VAL A 703 3.84 -40.74 24.76
C VAL A 703 3.90 -40.76 23.25
N LEU A 704 4.10 -39.59 22.69
CA LEU A 704 4.13 -39.39 21.26
C LEU A 704 5.43 -39.95 20.69
N ASN A 705 5.34 -40.94 19.80
CA ASN A 705 6.50 -41.49 19.10
C ASN A 705 6.60 -40.95 17.68
N TYR A 706 6.51 -39.62 17.56
CA TYR A 706 6.59 -38.91 16.28
C TYR A 706 7.79 -39.25 15.39
N PRO A 707 8.97 -39.67 15.91
CA PRO A 707 10.04 -40.14 15.05
C PRO A 707 9.69 -41.32 14.12
N LEU A 708 8.58 -42.04 14.38
CA LEU A 708 8.06 -43.04 13.44
C LEU A 708 7.29 -42.41 12.28
N ALA A 709 6.44 -41.41 12.55
CA ALA A 709 5.66 -40.67 11.55
C ALA A 709 6.51 -39.93 10.50
N THR A 710 7.80 -39.72 10.81
CA THR A 710 8.76 -39.03 9.91
C THR A 710 9.70 -40.00 9.22
N SER A 711 9.44 -41.30 9.30
CA SER A 711 10.35 -42.36 8.87
C SER A 711 9.70 -43.32 7.86
N SER A 712 9.77 -42.95 6.57
CA SER A 712 9.30 -43.77 5.42
C SER A 712 9.92 -45.16 5.27
N VAL A 713 10.83 -45.54 6.17
CA VAL A 713 11.46 -46.87 6.26
C VAL A 713 10.78 -47.75 7.32
N LEU A 714 10.21 -47.15 8.37
CA LEU A 714 9.65 -47.84 9.53
C LEU A 714 8.13 -47.68 9.52
N ILE A 715 7.49 -48.39 8.60
CA ILE A 715 6.06 -48.32 8.30
C ILE A 715 5.26 -49.03 9.41
N ARG A 716 4.72 -48.30 10.39
CA ARG A 716 4.13 -48.94 11.60
C ARG A 716 2.81 -49.65 11.31
N CYS A 717 2.04 -49.18 10.35
CA CYS A 717 0.74 -49.76 10.02
C CYS A 717 0.84 -51.01 9.14
N ALA A 718 2.01 -51.26 8.53
CA ALA A 718 2.29 -52.42 7.69
C ALA A 718 2.19 -53.74 8.47
N ASP A 719 1.62 -54.74 7.82
CA ASP A 719 1.46 -56.12 8.27
C ASP A 719 1.61 -56.99 7.01
N MET A 720 2.86 -57.40 6.74
CA MET A 720 3.27 -57.93 5.43
C MET A 720 2.69 -59.33 5.18
N ASP A 721 2.58 -60.15 6.22
CA ASP A 721 2.02 -61.50 6.14
C ASP A 721 0.54 -61.61 6.62
N ASN A 722 -0.02 -60.51 7.16
CA ASN A 722 -1.39 -60.41 7.69
C ASN A 722 -1.66 -61.34 8.88
N ASP A 723 -0.67 -61.61 9.73
CA ASP A 723 -0.85 -62.41 10.93
C ASP A 723 -1.32 -61.59 12.16
N GLY A 724 -1.33 -60.26 12.02
CA GLY A 724 -1.75 -59.30 13.05
C GLY A 724 -0.61 -58.75 13.90
N VAL A 725 0.64 -59.12 13.62
CA VAL A 725 1.85 -58.47 14.13
C VAL A 725 2.30 -57.44 13.08
N GLY A 726 2.49 -56.19 13.51
CA GLY A 726 2.98 -55.15 12.59
C GLY A 726 4.46 -55.34 12.27
N ALA A 727 4.89 -55.01 11.06
CA ALA A 727 6.23 -55.30 10.54
C ALA A 727 7.38 -54.82 11.46
N ILE A 728 7.24 -53.67 12.13
CA ILE A 728 8.26 -53.16 13.07
C ILE A 728 8.45 -54.08 14.29
N ALA A 729 7.42 -54.82 14.68
CA ALA A 729 7.42 -55.73 15.83
C ALA A 729 7.54 -57.20 15.43
N ASP A 730 7.37 -57.52 14.16
CA ASP A 730 7.63 -58.84 13.62
C ASP A 730 9.14 -59.04 13.49
N ILE A 731 9.59 -60.28 13.66
CA ILE A 731 11.00 -60.67 13.56
C ILE A 731 11.28 -61.48 12.28
N ASP A 732 10.23 -61.79 11.52
CA ASP A 732 10.19 -62.60 10.30
C ASP A 732 8.97 -62.12 9.46
N ASP A 733 9.11 -60.95 8.85
CA ASP A 733 8.02 -60.15 8.22
C ASP A 733 7.22 -60.91 7.15
N ASP A 734 7.83 -61.87 6.46
CA ASP A 734 7.17 -62.68 5.43
C ASP A 734 6.90 -64.13 5.86
N ASN A 735 7.25 -64.45 7.12
CA ASN A 735 7.02 -65.72 7.80
C ASN A 735 7.57 -66.93 7.03
N ASP A 736 8.70 -66.74 6.33
CA ASP A 736 9.36 -67.79 5.56
C ASP A 736 10.28 -68.68 6.43
N GLY A 737 10.48 -68.28 7.69
CA GLY A 737 11.27 -68.98 8.69
C GLY A 737 12.71 -68.49 8.83
N ILE A 738 13.07 -67.36 8.21
CA ILE A 738 14.35 -66.68 8.34
C ILE A 738 14.12 -65.29 8.94
N LEU A 739 14.75 -65.01 10.08
CA LEU A 739 14.59 -63.71 10.73
C LEU A 739 15.09 -62.56 9.85
N ASP A 740 14.39 -61.42 9.84
CA ASP A 740 14.74 -60.27 8.99
C ASP A 740 16.16 -59.75 9.23
N ALA A 741 16.63 -59.82 10.47
CA ALA A 741 18.00 -59.44 10.84
C ALA A 741 19.08 -60.33 10.20
N VAL A 742 18.71 -61.52 9.72
CA VAL A 742 19.57 -62.43 8.94
C VAL A 742 19.51 -62.10 7.46
N GLU A 743 18.34 -61.72 6.96
CA GLU A 743 18.13 -61.38 5.56
C GLU A 743 18.73 -60.01 5.18
N SER A 744 18.56 -59.03 6.07
CA SER A 744 18.98 -57.65 5.90
C SER A 744 19.86 -57.17 7.06
N PRO A 745 21.02 -57.79 7.33
CA PRO A 745 21.82 -57.53 8.52
C PRO A 745 22.39 -56.10 8.61
N ALA A 746 22.35 -55.33 7.52
CA ALA A 746 22.75 -53.92 7.51
C ALA A 746 21.65 -52.97 8.03
N CYS A 747 20.39 -53.44 8.09
CA CYS A 747 19.24 -52.66 8.55
C CYS A 747 18.97 -52.80 10.06
N TYR A 748 19.62 -53.76 10.73
CA TYR A 748 19.41 -54.06 12.15
C TYR A 748 20.67 -53.81 12.97
N TYR A 749 20.51 -53.22 14.16
CA TYR A 749 21.62 -53.04 15.09
C TYR A 749 22.13 -54.38 15.62
N THR A 750 23.45 -54.52 15.69
CA THR A 750 24.05 -55.56 16.52
C THR A 750 23.81 -55.25 18.00
N GLU A 751 23.87 -56.27 18.86
CA GLU A 751 23.73 -56.12 20.32
C GLU A 751 24.66 -55.04 20.91
N ARG A 752 25.87 -54.89 20.33
CA ARG A 752 26.84 -53.87 20.76
C ARG A 752 26.42 -52.46 20.36
N GLU A 753 25.82 -52.30 19.20
CA GLU A 753 25.37 -51.01 18.69
C GLU A 753 24.11 -50.56 19.43
N ALA A 754 23.14 -51.47 19.62
CA ALA A 754 21.92 -51.24 20.37
C ALA A 754 22.17 -50.72 21.81
N LYS A 755 23.19 -51.28 22.50
CA LYS A 755 23.57 -50.90 23.86
C LYS A 755 24.31 -49.56 23.99
N LYS A 756 24.65 -48.92 22.87
CA LYS A 756 25.39 -47.67 22.90
C LYS A 756 24.44 -46.52 23.29
N ILE A 757 24.80 -45.78 24.34
CA ILE A 757 24.17 -44.50 24.65
C ILE A 757 24.57 -43.51 23.55
N VAL A 758 23.57 -42.96 22.87
CA VAL A 758 23.78 -42.05 21.73
C VAL A 758 23.59 -40.60 22.14
N LYS A 759 22.76 -40.33 23.16
CA LYS A 759 22.47 -38.99 23.63
C LYS A 759 22.16 -38.97 25.12
N GLY A 760 22.57 -37.91 25.79
CA GLY A 760 22.14 -37.55 27.14
C GLY A 760 21.23 -36.33 27.07
N TYR A 761 20.33 -36.16 28.03
CA TYR A 761 19.48 -34.98 28.15
C TYR A 761 19.09 -34.70 29.60
N THR A 762 18.53 -33.52 29.86
CA THR A 762 18.10 -33.07 31.19
C THR A 762 17.11 -31.90 31.05
N ASP A 763 16.08 -31.86 31.90
CA ASP A 763 15.16 -30.72 31.98
C ASP A 763 15.73 -29.55 32.82
N LEU A 764 16.85 -29.81 33.49
CA LEU A 764 17.55 -28.82 34.30
C LEU A 764 18.52 -28.04 33.43
N LEU A 765 18.58 -26.73 33.65
CA LEU A 765 19.58 -25.86 33.03
C LEU A 765 20.99 -26.24 33.51
N VAL A 766 21.91 -26.41 32.56
CA VAL A 766 23.27 -26.89 32.78
C VAL A 766 24.30 -25.79 32.53
N ASP A 767 25.46 -25.91 33.18
CA ASP A 767 26.63 -25.05 32.90
C ASP A 767 27.60 -25.70 31.91
N ASP A 768 27.54 -27.03 31.78
CA ASP A 768 28.44 -27.82 30.95
C ASP A 768 27.71 -28.43 29.72
N PRO A 769 28.43 -28.72 28.62
CA PRO A 769 27.84 -29.38 27.46
C PRO A 769 27.24 -30.75 27.81
N ILE A 770 25.99 -30.98 27.39
CA ILE A 770 25.22 -32.22 27.65
C ILE A 770 25.92 -33.47 27.09
N ALA A 771 26.71 -33.33 26.02
CA ALA A 771 27.48 -34.43 25.43
C ALA A 771 28.48 -35.09 26.40
N LEU A 772 28.91 -34.37 27.46
CA LEU A 772 29.79 -34.92 28.50
C LEU A 772 29.13 -36.05 29.32
N LEU A 773 27.81 -36.18 29.28
CA LEU A 773 27.09 -37.26 29.95
C LEU A 773 27.35 -38.65 29.35
N HIS A 774 27.79 -38.72 28.09
CA HIS A 774 27.92 -39.97 27.35
C HIS A 774 29.17 -40.02 26.45
N ASP A 775 30.22 -39.26 26.80
CA ASP A 775 31.48 -39.17 26.06
C ASP A 775 32.43 -40.38 26.29
N ASN A 776 32.04 -41.33 27.15
CA ASN A 776 32.82 -42.49 27.59
C ASN A 776 34.16 -42.15 28.26
N LEU A 777 34.33 -40.92 28.77
CA LEU A 777 35.53 -40.48 29.50
C LEU A 777 35.26 -40.41 31.00
N TRP A 778 36.11 -41.09 31.78
CA TRP A 778 36.00 -41.16 33.26
C TRP A 778 36.45 -39.89 33.99
N VAL A 779 36.69 -38.78 33.27
CA VAL A 779 37.38 -37.59 33.77
C VAL A 779 36.58 -36.30 33.68
N ALA A 780 35.39 -36.32 33.06
CA ALA A 780 34.55 -35.12 32.93
C ALA A 780 33.63 -34.96 34.16
N THR A 781 33.50 -33.71 34.62
CA THR A 781 32.47 -33.32 35.60
C THR A 781 31.37 -32.56 34.86
N PHE A 782 30.11 -32.95 35.09
CA PHE A 782 28.93 -32.28 34.53
C PHE A 782 28.14 -31.61 35.65
N ASN A 783 27.95 -30.29 35.56
CA ASN A 783 27.33 -29.49 36.60
C ASN A 783 26.00 -28.88 36.13
N PHE A 784 24.99 -28.98 37.01
CA PHE A 784 23.75 -28.23 36.87
C PHE A 784 23.89 -26.83 37.46
N LYS A 785 23.08 -25.89 36.95
CA LYS A 785 22.97 -24.56 37.55
C LYS A 785 22.38 -24.65 38.97
N ASP A 786 22.87 -23.83 39.88
CA ASP A 786 22.43 -23.83 41.29
C ASP A 786 20.93 -23.50 41.49
N ASN A 787 20.36 -24.05 42.58
CA ASN A 787 19.01 -23.77 43.11
C ASN A 787 17.85 -24.01 42.13
N ARG A 788 17.83 -25.18 41.47
CA ARG A 788 16.73 -25.56 40.57
C ARG A 788 15.67 -26.41 41.28
N PRO A 789 14.37 -26.16 41.04
CA PRO A 789 13.34 -27.10 41.44
C PRO A 789 13.54 -28.40 40.67
N ILE A 790 13.82 -29.49 41.39
CA ILE A 790 14.04 -30.84 40.81
C ILE A 790 12.78 -31.71 40.81
N ALA A 791 11.72 -31.29 41.49
CA ALA A 791 10.50 -32.06 41.59
C ALA A 791 9.83 -32.18 40.21
N GLY A 792 9.64 -33.41 39.74
CA GLY A 792 9.02 -33.71 38.44
C GLY A 792 9.91 -33.42 37.23
N LYS A 793 11.23 -33.27 37.40
CA LYS A 793 12.18 -32.97 36.32
C LYS A 793 13.10 -34.17 36.05
N VAL A 794 13.43 -34.40 34.78
CA VAL A 794 14.48 -35.35 34.37
C VAL A 794 15.84 -34.76 34.72
N ILE A 795 16.52 -35.36 35.70
CA ILE A 795 17.87 -34.94 36.13
C ILE A 795 18.93 -35.47 35.14
N TYR A 796 18.86 -36.76 34.80
CA TYR A 796 19.68 -37.36 33.77
C TYR A 796 18.81 -38.30 32.94
N GLY A 797 18.63 -37.95 31.67
CA GLY A 797 18.03 -38.77 30.65
C GLY A 797 19.10 -39.32 29.71
N PHE A 798 18.91 -40.55 29.25
CA PHE A 798 19.80 -41.19 28.29
C PHE A 798 18.96 -41.84 27.21
N GLU A 799 19.35 -41.62 25.96
CA GLU A 799 18.79 -42.28 24.80
C GLU A 799 19.82 -43.27 24.26
N THR A 800 19.34 -44.42 23.85
CA THR A 800 20.13 -45.49 23.25
C THR A 800 19.85 -45.60 21.77
N ALA A 801 20.74 -46.27 21.03
CA ALA A 801 20.58 -46.43 19.59
C ALA A 801 19.29 -47.19 19.21
N SER A 802 18.75 -48.02 20.11
CA SER A 802 17.46 -48.68 19.96
C SER A 802 16.76 -48.83 21.31
N ASN A 803 15.45 -49.08 21.29
CA ASN A 803 14.70 -49.51 22.47
C ASN A 803 15.18 -50.90 22.92
N PHE A 804 15.25 -51.14 24.23
CA PHE A 804 15.49 -52.45 24.80
C PHE A 804 14.90 -52.56 26.20
N GLU A 805 14.51 -53.77 26.58
CA GLU A 805 14.13 -54.04 27.97
C GLU A 805 15.35 -53.95 28.88
N LEU A 806 15.23 -53.15 29.93
CA LEU A 806 16.23 -53.11 30.99
C LEU A 806 16.13 -54.41 31.80
N ALA A 807 17.27 -55.08 31.99
CA ALA A 807 17.34 -56.20 32.91
C ALA A 807 17.02 -55.70 34.33
N SER A 808 15.94 -56.23 34.91
CA SER A 808 15.48 -55.94 36.28
C SER A 808 16.54 -56.15 37.35
#